data_AF-A0A5B7T2E6-F1
#
_entry.id   AF-A0A5B7T2E6-F1
#
_cell.length_a   1.000
_cell.length_b   1.000
_cell.length_c   1.000
_cell.angle_alpha   90.00
_cell.angle_beta   90.00
_cell.angle_gamma   90.00
#
_symmetry.space_group_name_H-M   'P 1'
#
loop_
_entity.id
_entity.type
_entity.pdbx_description
1 polymer ?
#
loop_
_entity_poly.entity_id
_entity_poly.type
_entity_poly.pdbx_seq_one_letter_code
_entity_poly.pdbx_strand_id
1 'polypeptide(L)'
;MTEPTAEQIKTEKIYQQWGLTDEEYDLISEKILHRLPNYTEAGLYSVMWSEHCSYKNSKKVLRKMPNHSDRVLAGPGEDAGILDIGDNQAVVFKAESHNHPSAVEPYQGAATGVGGIIRDIFSMGAQPIALMNSLKFGPLKDGKTKHLVNEVVAGIGGYGNCIGLPTIGGEISFEDCYEHNPLVNAMCIGLLNSTDFKHGTASGDKNLIVYVGAKTGRDGIHGATFASDEFTDTKNKQRSAVQVGNPFIEKLLMDACVEIIEQHSNWILGIQDMGAAGLVSSTAEMASKAGSGLKLNLDRVPQRETGMTAYEMMLSESQERMVLCVKPEFIDDVLNFFRHFELDAVVIGEVTNDKQYRIYHHDELVTDIPVDSLTEDVPEYDRIEKQPQRMIDDKDFHFEPTISSLKETWLDMLKRPNIASKKYFYQTYDSQVKANTLVRPGSDSGVVRIRGTKKAIAVTNDSNSKYVYLNPFVGGQIAVMEAARNIVASGGLPIGITDCLNYGNPEDPEAFYELDKSVEGIASACEIIDTPVISGNVSLYNEYNEVAIYPSPMVGMVGLIDDFKKVTTSDFKHGQDLIYVLGQTADDFNGSEIQMAQMKKLKGDLRPLDLNQEKLHQDLIRQAINQGLLKSCHDLSEGGLAVALSESAFGNDLGFEIETKLTSKQMFSETQSRFLVTVAPKDQMAFENLVQRDFELLGFVSSQNIFKITTADATVQINGQAAKSNWKEAIACLMK
;
A
#
# COMPACT_ATOMS: atom_id res chain seq x y z
N MET A 1 -20.47 -2.12 34.74
CA MET A 1 -21.55 -1.11 34.72
C MET A 1 -22.74 -1.76 34.03
N THR A 2 -23.98 -1.38 34.36
CA THR A 2 -25.15 -1.78 33.57
C THR A 2 -25.10 -1.11 32.20
N GLU A 3 -25.31 -1.88 31.14
CA GLU A 3 -25.41 -1.35 29.77
C GLU A 3 -26.58 -0.35 29.66
N PRO A 4 -26.42 0.75 28.88
CA PRO A 4 -27.48 1.74 28.73
C PRO A 4 -28.66 1.16 27.93
N THR A 5 -29.89 1.57 28.27
CA THR A 5 -31.09 1.15 27.53
C THR A 5 -31.18 1.85 26.17
N ALA A 6 -31.99 1.32 25.25
CA ALA A 6 -32.20 1.91 23.93
C ALA A 6 -32.73 3.37 24.01
N GLU A 7 -33.60 3.67 24.98
CA GLU A 7 -34.07 5.03 25.24
C GLU A 7 -32.96 5.96 25.76
N GLN A 8 -32.06 5.44 26.60
CA GLN A 8 -30.90 6.22 27.06
C GLN A 8 -29.95 6.52 25.91
N ILE A 9 -29.64 5.53 25.05
CA ILE A 9 -28.81 5.70 23.86
C ILE A 9 -29.36 6.82 22.97
N LYS A 10 -30.67 6.83 22.71
CA LYS A 10 -31.33 7.88 21.92
C LYS A 10 -31.34 9.25 22.62
N THR A 11 -31.68 9.30 23.90
CA THR A 11 -31.89 10.57 24.62
C THR A 11 -30.57 11.26 24.95
N GLU A 12 -29.56 10.49 25.33
CA GLU A 12 -28.22 10.98 25.67
C GLU A 12 -27.28 11.03 24.45
N LYS A 13 -27.77 10.57 23.28
CA LYS A 13 -27.03 10.53 22.01
C LYS A 13 -25.67 9.83 22.11
N ILE A 14 -25.63 8.70 22.82
CA ILE A 14 -24.39 7.95 23.08
C ILE A 14 -23.72 7.53 21.76
N TYR A 15 -24.52 7.19 20.74
CA TYR A 15 -24.06 6.79 19.41
C TYR A 15 -23.15 7.82 18.72
N GLN A 16 -23.28 9.11 19.03
CA GLN A 16 -22.39 10.15 18.48
C GLN A 16 -20.95 9.99 18.93
N GLN A 17 -20.72 9.44 20.13
CA GLN A 17 -19.38 9.15 20.64
C GLN A 17 -18.74 7.95 19.92
N TRP A 18 -19.53 7.17 19.19
CA TRP A 18 -19.08 6.04 18.38
C TRP A 18 -19.01 6.37 16.88
N GLY A 19 -19.24 7.63 16.51
CA GLY A 19 -19.12 8.10 15.13
C GLY A 19 -20.39 8.01 14.29
N LEU A 20 -21.54 7.61 14.86
CA LEU A 20 -22.82 7.70 14.14
C LEU A 20 -23.39 9.12 14.21
N THR A 21 -23.80 9.63 13.06
CA THR A 21 -24.57 10.88 12.96
C THR A 21 -26.02 10.67 13.41
N ASP A 22 -26.71 11.77 13.72
CA ASP A 22 -28.15 11.73 14.03
C ASP A 22 -28.96 11.14 12.86
N GLU A 23 -28.57 11.49 11.63
CA GLU A 23 -29.23 11.03 10.40
C GLU A 23 -29.06 9.52 10.19
N GLU A 24 -27.86 8.98 10.43
CA GLU A 24 -27.60 7.54 10.36
C GLU A 24 -28.36 6.77 11.46
N TYR A 25 -28.38 7.28 12.69
CA TYR A 25 -29.11 6.64 13.78
C TYR A 25 -30.64 6.63 13.54
N ASP A 26 -31.18 7.73 13.01
CA ASP A 26 -32.59 7.81 12.64
C ASP A 26 -32.91 6.88 11.45
N LEU A 27 -32.01 6.77 10.47
CA LEU A 27 -32.14 5.80 9.36
C LEU A 27 -32.22 4.36 9.89
N ILE A 28 -31.28 3.97 10.76
CA ILE A 28 -31.23 2.64 11.38
C ILE A 28 -32.52 2.37 12.15
N SER A 29 -32.92 3.29 13.03
CA SER A 29 -34.05 3.04 13.94
C SER A 29 -35.42 3.12 13.24
N GLU A 30 -35.62 4.08 12.34
CA GLU A 30 -36.94 4.34 11.75
C GLU A 30 -37.18 3.56 10.45
N LYS A 31 -36.15 3.36 9.62
CA LYS A 31 -36.30 2.78 8.28
C LYS A 31 -35.84 1.33 8.19
N ILE A 32 -34.80 0.95 8.91
CA ILE A 32 -34.22 -0.39 8.84
C ILE A 32 -34.85 -1.31 9.91
N LEU A 33 -34.73 -0.94 11.19
CA LEU A 33 -35.18 -1.78 12.30
C LEU A 33 -36.65 -1.56 12.68
N HIS A 34 -37.19 -0.38 12.38
CA HIS A 34 -38.52 0.06 12.84
C HIS A 34 -38.68 0.01 14.38
N ARG A 35 -37.56 0.09 15.10
CA ARG A 35 -37.45 0.15 16.57
C ARG A 35 -36.12 0.77 16.95
N LEU A 36 -35.96 1.14 18.22
CA LEU A 36 -34.66 1.59 18.71
C LEU A 36 -33.66 0.41 18.75
N PRO A 37 -32.42 0.58 18.26
CA PRO A 37 -31.37 -0.40 18.44
C PRO A 37 -30.96 -0.47 19.92
N ASN A 38 -30.65 -1.67 20.39
CA ASN A 38 -30.07 -1.85 21.72
C ASN A 38 -28.57 -1.46 21.75
N TYR A 39 -27.93 -1.57 22.92
CA TYR A 39 -26.52 -1.21 23.09
C TYR A 39 -25.56 -1.94 22.15
N THR A 40 -25.71 -3.26 22.03
CA THR A 40 -24.87 -4.06 21.14
C THR A 40 -25.14 -3.71 19.68
N GLU A 41 -26.41 -3.68 19.27
CA GLU A 41 -26.82 -3.36 17.89
C GLU A 41 -26.30 -1.99 17.44
N ALA A 42 -26.48 -0.95 18.26
CA ALA A 42 -25.99 0.39 17.94
C ALA A 42 -24.45 0.43 17.81
N GLY A 43 -23.74 -0.35 18.64
CA GLY A 43 -22.30 -0.57 18.51
C GLY A 43 -21.92 -1.22 17.19
N LEU A 44 -22.59 -2.31 16.80
CA LEU A 44 -22.33 -2.99 15.53
C LEU A 44 -22.51 -2.06 14.32
N TYR A 45 -23.62 -1.32 14.27
CA TYR A 45 -23.82 -0.32 13.20
C TYR A 45 -22.75 0.76 13.22
N SER A 46 -22.36 1.26 14.39
CA SER A 46 -21.39 2.35 14.48
C SER A 46 -20.04 2.03 13.87
N VAL A 47 -19.59 0.77 14.00
CA VAL A 47 -18.31 0.34 13.45
C VAL A 47 -18.46 -0.05 11.99
N MET A 48 -19.50 -0.81 11.63
CA MET A 48 -19.74 -1.24 10.24
C MET A 48 -20.03 -0.08 9.29
N TRP A 49 -20.69 0.98 9.78
CA TRP A 49 -20.97 2.20 9.00
C TRP A 49 -19.91 3.30 9.19
N SER A 50 -18.77 3.00 9.84
CA SER A 50 -17.62 3.90 9.86
C SER A 50 -17.06 4.10 8.45
N GLU A 51 -16.33 5.20 8.21
CA GLU A 51 -15.67 5.40 6.91
C GLU A 51 -14.70 4.26 6.59
N HIS A 52 -13.97 3.80 7.60
CA HIS A 52 -12.97 2.74 7.45
C HIS A 52 -13.55 1.41 6.93
N CYS A 53 -14.76 1.03 7.37
CA CYS A 53 -15.38 -0.25 6.93
C CYS A 53 -16.25 -0.08 5.68
N SER A 54 -16.97 1.05 5.56
CA SER A 54 -18.00 1.22 4.54
C SER A 54 -17.57 2.01 3.30
N TYR A 55 -16.49 2.78 3.40
CA TYR A 55 -16.01 3.69 2.36
C TYR A 55 -17.11 4.67 1.89
N LYS A 56 -18.04 5.05 2.76
CA LYS A 56 -19.25 5.82 2.42
C LYS A 56 -19.00 7.14 1.68
N ASN A 57 -17.82 7.75 1.83
CA ASN A 57 -17.42 8.95 1.08
C ASN A 57 -16.63 8.63 -0.21
N SER A 58 -15.86 7.54 -0.23
CA SER A 58 -14.93 7.22 -1.32
C SER A 58 -15.48 6.22 -2.34
N LYS A 59 -16.45 5.37 -1.97
CA LYS A 59 -17.01 4.29 -2.80
C LYS A 59 -17.46 4.75 -4.20
N LYS A 60 -18.06 5.94 -4.31
CA LYS A 60 -18.45 6.53 -5.60
C LYS A 60 -17.26 6.91 -6.48
N VAL A 61 -16.21 7.47 -5.88
CA VAL A 61 -14.96 7.83 -6.57
C VAL A 61 -14.24 6.58 -7.06
N LEU A 62 -14.16 5.55 -6.20
CA LEU A 62 -13.47 4.28 -6.52
C LEU A 62 -14.06 3.55 -7.74
N ARG A 63 -15.35 3.73 -8.03
CA ARG A 63 -16.00 3.15 -9.24
C ARG A 63 -15.43 3.67 -10.57
N LYS A 64 -14.64 4.74 -10.56
CA LYS A 64 -13.93 5.23 -11.76
C LYS A 64 -12.76 4.34 -12.15
N MET A 65 -12.22 3.56 -11.22
CA MET A 65 -11.03 2.74 -11.47
C MET A 65 -11.34 1.56 -12.41
N PRO A 66 -10.51 1.31 -13.44
CA PRO A 66 -10.66 0.13 -14.28
C PRO A 66 -10.26 -1.11 -13.48
N ASN A 67 -11.16 -2.08 -13.33
CA ASN A 67 -10.95 -3.29 -12.53
C ASN A 67 -11.13 -4.59 -13.34
N HIS A 68 -11.20 -4.49 -14.66
CA HIS A 68 -11.39 -5.61 -15.57
C HIS A 68 -10.17 -5.77 -16.49
N SER A 69 -9.67 -7.00 -16.62
CA SER A 69 -8.74 -7.42 -17.67
C SER A 69 -8.83 -8.93 -17.86
N ASP A 70 -8.23 -9.45 -18.93
CA ASP A 70 -8.18 -10.90 -19.20
C ASP A 70 -7.45 -11.69 -18.11
N ARG A 71 -6.69 -11.02 -17.23
CA ARG A 71 -5.95 -11.65 -16.13
C ARG A 71 -6.72 -11.66 -14.81
N VAL A 72 -7.77 -10.86 -14.66
CA VAL A 72 -8.48 -10.74 -13.38
C VAL A 72 -9.28 -12.00 -13.09
N LEU A 73 -8.87 -12.74 -12.05
CA LEU A 73 -9.61 -13.89 -11.53
C LEU A 73 -10.55 -13.48 -10.39
N ALA A 74 -10.12 -12.52 -9.57
CA ALA A 74 -10.93 -11.82 -8.58
C ALA A 74 -10.47 -10.36 -8.50
N GLY A 75 -11.44 -9.43 -8.50
CA GLY A 75 -11.19 -7.99 -8.36
C GLY A 75 -11.73 -7.44 -7.04
N PRO A 76 -12.00 -6.13 -6.96
CA PRO A 76 -12.51 -5.48 -5.75
C PRO A 76 -13.80 -6.13 -5.21
N GLY A 77 -13.85 -6.37 -3.89
CA GLY A 77 -14.97 -7.01 -3.19
C GLY A 77 -14.57 -8.30 -2.45
N GLU A 78 -13.42 -8.88 -2.78
CA GLU A 78 -12.73 -9.91 -1.97
C GLU A 78 -11.64 -9.26 -1.10
N ASP A 79 -11.10 -10.00 -0.13
CA ASP A 79 -10.08 -9.50 0.80
C ASP A 79 -8.80 -9.05 0.09
N ALA A 80 -8.46 -9.66 -1.06
CA ALA A 80 -7.36 -9.23 -1.93
C ALA A 80 -7.62 -9.57 -3.41
N GLY A 81 -6.98 -8.84 -4.32
CA GLY A 81 -7.13 -9.04 -5.77
C GLY A 81 -6.27 -10.19 -6.29
N ILE A 82 -6.79 -10.93 -7.28
CA ILE A 82 -6.15 -12.13 -7.85
C ILE A 82 -5.96 -11.97 -9.37
N LEU A 83 -4.72 -12.16 -9.83
CA LEU A 83 -4.37 -12.13 -11.25
C LEU A 83 -3.75 -13.45 -11.75
N ASP A 84 -4.20 -13.91 -12.91
CA ASP A 84 -3.60 -15.03 -13.64
C ASP A 84 -2.21 -14.66 -14.19
N ILE A 85 -1.24 -15.52 -13.86
CA ILE A 85 0.15 -15.45 -14.32
C ILE A 85 0.53 -16.66 -15.18
N GLY A 86 -0.47 -17.36 -15.72
CA GLY A 86 -0.33 -18.55 -16.55
C GLY A 86 0.06 -19.80 -15.77
N ASP A 87 0.08 -20.94 -16.46
CA ASP A 87 0.44 -22.25 -15.90
C ASP A 87 -0.43 -22.69 -14.70
N ASN A 88 -1.70 -22.28 -14.68
CA ASN A 88 -2.63 -22.52 -13.54
C ASN A 88 -2.13 -21.91 -12.22
N GLN A 89 -1.37 -20.81 -12.29
CA GLN A 89 -0.90 -20.06 -11.13
C GLN A 89 -1.48 -18.65 -11.15
N ALA A 90 -1.68 -18.10 -9.95
CA ALA A 90 -2.11 -16.72 -9.79
C ALA A 90 -1.22 -15.99 -8.78
N VAL A 91 -1.17 -14.67 -8.90
CA VAL A 91 -0.58 -13.77 -7.90
C VAL A 91 -1.72 -13.04 -7.19
N VAL A 92 -1.57 -12.90 -5.88
CA VAL A 92 -2.52 -12.19 -5.01
C VAL A 92 -1.77 -11.07 -4.32
N PHE A 93 -2.34 -9.87 -4.30
CA PHE A 93 -1.70 -8.75 -3.59
C PHE A 93 -2.73 -7.71 -3.18
N LYS A 94 -2.40 -6.99 -2.11
CA LYS A 94 -3.15 -5.86 -1.56
C LYS A 94 -2.19 -4.95 -0.81
N ALA A 95 -2.58 -3.69 -0.65
CA ALA A 95 -1.96 -2.74 0.25
C ALA A 95 -2.97 -2.20 1.27
N GLU A 96 -2.50 -1.94 2.49
CA GLU A 96 -3.26 -1.35 3.59
C GLU A 96 -2.48 -0.23 4.28
N SER A 97 -3.16 0.55 5.11
CA SER A 97 -2.58 1.67 5.88
C SER A 97 -2.85 1.53 7.36
N HIS A 98 -1.87 1.86 8.20
CA HIS A 98 -1.98 1.90 9.66
C HIS A 98 -1.49 3.26 10.21
N ASN A 99 -1.98 4.35 9.61
CA ASN A 99 -1.51 5.72 9.87
C ASN A 99 -1.79 6.17 11.32
N HIS A 100 -3.07 6.19 11.71
CA HIS A 100 -3.50 6.68 13.02
C HIS A 100 -2.90 5.85 14.19
N PRO A 101 -2.92 4.50 14.16
CA PRO A 101 -2.26 3.70 15.19
C PRO A 101 -0.76 3.98 15.27
N SER A 102 -0.07 4.08 14.12
CA SER A 102 1.38 4.33 14.07
C SER A 102 1.77 5.72 14.57
N ALA A 103 0.89 6.71 14.48
CA ALA A 103 1.10 8.03 15.05
C ALA A 103 1.10 8.01 16.60
N VAL A 104 0.32 7.11 17.20
CA VAL A 104 0.12 7.01 18.65
C VAL A 104 1.08 6.04 19.32
N GLU A 105 1.21 4.83 18.76
CA GLU A 105 2.14 3.78 19.19
C GLU A 105 2.82 3.21 17.94
N PRO A 106 4.00 3.75 17.56
CA PRO A 106 4.59 3.49 16.25
C PRO A 106 5.05 2.06 16.02
N TYR A 107 5.55 1.38 17.04
CA TYR A 107 6.02 0.01 16.89
C TYR A 107 4.86 -0.93 16.61
N GLN A 108 3.86 -0.88 17.49
CA GLN A 108 2.70 -1.76 17.43
C GLN A 108 1.81 -1.43 16.24
N GLY A 109 1.55 -0.14 15.99
CA GLY A 109 0.74 0.28 14.84
C GLY A 109 1.30 -0.24 13.52
N ALA A 110 2.62 -0.16 13.33
CA ALA A 110 3.28 -0.67 12.14
C ALA A 110 3.34 -2.21 12.09
N ALA A 111 3.60 -2.85 13.23
CA ALA A 111 3.65 -4.31 13.32
C ALA A 111 2.29 -4.96 13.02
N THR A 112 1.20 -4.44 13.58
CA THR A 112 -0.15 -4.95 13.34
C THR A 112 -0.62 -4.65 11.92
N GLY A 113 -0.18 -3.53 11.32
CA GLY A 113 -0.45 -3.26 9.90
C GLY A 113 0.22 -4.26 8.96
N VAL A 114 1.43 -4.73 9.30
CA VAL A 114 2.08 -5.83 8.57
C VAL A 114 1.34 -7.16 8.79
N GLY A 115 0.88 -7.44 10.01
CA GLY A 115 0.07 -8.63 10.29
C GLY A 115 -1.23 -8.64 9.47
N GLY A 116 -2.03 -7.58 9.58
CA GLY A 116 -3.29 -7.41 8.83
C GLY A 116 -3.15 -7.73 7.35
N ILE A 117 -2.22 -7.06 6.67
CA ILE A 117 -2.03 -7.28 5.23
C ILE A 117 -1.52 -8.68 4.88
N ILE A 118 -0.83 -9.38 5.79
CA ILE A 118 -0.46 -10.78 5.56
C ILE A 118 -1.70 -11.67 5.65
N ARG A 119 -2.62 -11.40 6.58
CA ARG A 119 -3.87 -12.14 6.73
C ARG A 119 -4.77 -12.03 5.51
N ASP A 120 -4.94 -10.84 4.96
CA ASP A 120 -5.70 -10.64 3.72
C ASP A 120 -5.21 -11.54 2.58
N ILE A 121 -3.90 -11.74 2.48
CA ILE A 121 -3.33 -12.55 1.40
C ILE A 121 -3.59 -14.04 1.65
N PHE A 122 -3.39 -14.53 2.87
CA PHE A 122 -3.60 -15.96 3.13
C PHE A 122 -5.06 -16.34 3.37
N SER A 123 -5.96 -15.40 3.66
CA SER A 123 -7.41 -15.64 3.65
C SER A 123 -7.88 -16.04 2.26
N MET A 124 -7.29 -15.45 1.21
CA MET A 124 -7.49 -15.87 -0.18
C MET A 124 -6.85 -17.23 -0.53
N GLY A 125 -6.21 -17.90 0.43
CA GLY A 125 -5.48 -19.16 0.24
C GLY A 125 -4.11 -19.00 -0.42
N ALA A 126 -3.68 -17.75 -0.66
CA ALA A 126 -2.39 -17.51 -1.29
C ALA A 126 -1.27 -17.62 -0.27
N GLN A 127 -0.17 -18.27 -0.64
CA GLN A 127 1.03 -18.31 0.19
C GLN A 127 1.75 -16.96 0.11
N PRO A 128 1.88 -16.20 1.21
CA PRO A 128 2.65 -14.96 1.19
C PRO A 128 4.12 -15.21 0.85
N ILE A 129 4.68 -14.38 -0.03
CA ILE A 129 6.06 -14.50 -0.56
C ILE A 129 6.92 -13.26 -0.35
N ALA A 130 6.34 -12.07 -0.22
CA ALA A 130 7.08 -10.82 -0.08
C ALA A 130 6.24 -9.69 0.53
N LEU A 131 6.93 -8.70 1.08
CA LEU A 131 6.37 -7.46 1.59
C LEU A 131 7.01 -6.24 0.93
N MET A 132 6.26 -5.16 0.79
CA MET A 132 6.76 -3.82 0.47
C MET A 132 6.10 -2.78 1.36
N ASN A 133 6.78 -1.67 1.64
CA ASN A 133 6.24 -0.60 2.48
C ASN A 133 6.24 0.74 1.74
N SER A 134 5.29 1.61 2.04
CA SER A 134 5.33 3.03 1.66
C SER A 134 5.18 3.84 2.92
N LEU A 135 6.22 4.63 3.24
CA LEU A 135 6.31 5.35 4.50
C LEU A 135 6.51 6.86 4.26
N LYS A 136 5.71 7.69 4.92
CA LYS A 136 5.87 9.15 4.87
C LYS A 136 5.93 9.75 6.25
N PHE A 137 6.92 10.59 6.50
CA PHE A 137 7.22 11.15 7.82
C PHE A 137 7.53 12.64 7.76
N GLY A 138 7.50 13.31 8.92
CA GLY A 138 8.09 14.63 9.08
C GLY A 138 9.61 14.65 8.83
N PRO A 139 10.25 15.83 8.69
CA PRO A 139 11.70 15.90 8.54
C PRO A 139 12.47 15.36 9.75
N LEU A 140 13.64 14.76 9.50
CA LEU A 140 14.53 14.18 10.53
C LEU A 140 15.30 15.24 11.35
N LYS A 141 14.59 16.25 11.89
CA LYS A 141 15.15 17.43 12.58
C LYS A 141 15.12 17.31 14.11
N ASP A 142 14.20 16.55 14.67
CA ASP A 142 13.94 16.46 16.12
C ASP A 142 13.90 15.00 16.62
N GLY A 143 13.91 14.84 17.96
CA GLY A 143 13.91 13.51 18.58
C GLY A 143 12.59 12.75 18.46
N LYS A 144 11.46 13.44 18.30
CA LYS A 144 10.12 12.81 18.20
C LYS A 144 9.99 12.12 16.84
N THR A 145 10.30 12.81 15.75
CA THR A 145 10.26 12.25 14.40
C THR A 145 11.27 11.12 14.24
N LYS A 146 12.50 11.27 14.75
CA LYS A 146 13.50 10.19 14.75
C LYS A 146 13.02 8.95 15.51
N HIS A 147 12.36 9.12 16.66
CA HIS A 147 11.79 8.02 17.43
C HIS A 147 10.67 7.33 16.66
N LEU A 148 9.72 8.09 16.12
CA LEU A 148 8.62 7.59 15.30
C LEU A 148 9.12 6.70 14.15
N VAL A 149 10.07 7.21 13.36
CA VAL A 149 10.66 6.48 12.23
C VAL A 149 11.35 5.19 12.69
N ASN A 150 12.16 5.25 13.75
CA ASN A 150 12.86 4.07 14.26
C ASN A 150 11.89 2.99 14.74
N GLU A 151 10.84 3.36 15.47
CA GLU A 151 9.86 2.40 16.00
C GLU A 151 8.98 1.81 14.90
N VAL A 152 8.54 2.60 13.91
CA VAL A 152 7.79 2.07 12.75
C VAL A 152 8.63 1.05 11.99
N VAL A 153 9.88 1.39 11.66
CA VAL A 153 10.82 0.48 10.99
C VAL A 153 11.06 -0.77 11.85
N ALA A 154 11.24 -0.62 13.17
CA ALA A 154 11.43 -1.74 14.07
C ALA A 154 10.18 -2.63 14.18
N GLY A 155 8.98 -2.07 14.14
CA GLY A 155 7.71 -2.79 14.16
C GLY A 155 7.51 -3.64 12.90
N ILE A 156 7.70 -3.03 11.72
CA ILE A 156 7.65 -3.72 10.41
C ILE A 156 8.64 -4.89 10.38
N GLY A 157 9.90 -4.63 10.74
CA GLY A 157 10.93 -5.66 10.80
C GLY A 157 10.63 -6.72 11.86
N GLY A 158 10.12 -6.31 13.02
CA GLY A 158 9.74 -7.19 14.11
C GLY A 158 8.70 -8.23 13.70
N TYR A 159 7.67 -7.82 12.94
CA TYR A 159 6.64 -8.73 12.47
C TYR A 159 7.12 -9.57 11.28
N GLY A 160 7.58 -8.92 10.20
CA GLY A 160 7.98 -9.58 8.95
C GLY A 160 9.13 -10.58 9.11
N ASN A 161 10.14 -10.23 9.92
CA ASN A 161 11.27 -11.13 10.18
C ASN A 161 10.85 -12.36 10.99
N CYS A 162 9.96 -12.19 11.98
CA CYS A 162 9.52 -13.30 12.85
C CYS A 162 8.67 -14.32 12.10
N ILE A 163 7.76 -13.87 11.23
CA ILE A 163 6.94 -14.76 10.39
C ILE A 163 7.73 -15.36 9.22
N GLY A 164 8.91 -14.79 8.91
CA GLY A 164 9.78 -15.26 7.85
C GLY A 164 9.31 -14.85 6.45
N LEU A 165 8.90 -13.59 6.30
CA LEU A 165 8.57 -12.98 5.01
C LEU A 165 9.55 -11.84 4.69
N PRO A 166 10.19 -11.85 3.51
CA PRO A 166 11.16 -10.83 3.17
C PRO A 166 10.46 -9.52 2.78
N THR A 167 10.94 -8.40 3.33
CA THR A 167 10.63 -7.07 2.80
C THR A 167 11.59 -6.75 1.67
N ILE A 168 11.08 -6.72 0.43
CA ILE A 168 11.92 -6.68 -0.78
C ILE A 168 12.10 -5.27 -1.37
N GLY A 169 11.39 -4.27 -0.85
CA GLY A 169 11.54 -2.88 -1.25
C GLY A 169 10.49 -1.97 -0.61
N GLY A 170 10.33 -0.78 -1.17
CA GLY A 170 9.38 0.21 -0.72
C GLY A 170 9.87 1.64 -0.95
N GLU A 171 9.05 2.62 -0.58
CA GLU A 171 9.38 4.04 -0.65
C GLU A 171 9.39 4.68 0.75
N ILE A 172 10.24 5.70 0.92
CA ILE A 172 10.27 6.53 2.14
C ILE A 172 10.51 7.99 1.76
N SER A 173 9.58 8.86 2.15
CA SER A 173 9.69 10.32 1.93
C SER A 173 9.51 11.13 3.21
N PHE A 174 10.09 12.33 3.25
CA PHE A 174 10.11 13.22 4.40
C PHE A 174 9.61 14.62 4.03
N GLU A 175 8.46 15.04 4.54
CA GLU A 175 7.87 16.37 4.31
C GLU A 175 7.20 16.91 5.58
N ASP A 176 7.18 18.24 5.74
CA ASP A 176 6.65 18.90 6.95
C ASP A 176 5.17 18.54 7.25
N CYS A 177 4.35 18.29 6.24
CA CYS A 177 2.92 17.96 6.42
C CYS A 177 2.67 16.62 7.13
N TYR A 178 3.65 15.71 7.15
CA TYR A 178 3.54 14.39 7.80
C TYR A 178 4.09 14.37 9.24
N GLU A 179 4.45 15.52 9.81
CA GLU A 179 5.03 15.60 11.17
C GLU A 179 4.08 15.11 12.27
N HIS A 180 2.77 15.31 12.07
CA HIS A 180 1.71 14.90 13.00
C HIS A 180 0.92 13.68 12.51
N ASN A 181 0.88 13.47 11.19
CA ASN A 181 0.17 12.39 10.53
C ASN A 181 1.16 11.62 9.64
N PRO A 182 1.94 10.69 10.19
CA PRO A 182 2.75 9.81 9.38
C PRO A 182 1.87 8.86 8.55
N LEU A 183 2.35 8.50 7.38
CA LEU A 183 1.75 7.44 6.58
C LEU A 183 2.56 6.16 6.72
N VAL A 184 1.89 5.06 7.06
CA VAL A 184 2.51 3.75 7.26
C VAL A 184 1.69 2.73 6.52
N ASN A 185 2.10 2.47 5.28
CA ASN A 185 1.37 1.60 4.38
C ASN A 185 2.20 0.35 4.10
N ALA A 186 1.56 -0.82 4.16
CA ALA A 186 2.17 -2.11 3.94
C ALA A 186 1.46 -2.82 2.78
N MET A 187 2.24 -3.47 1.93
CA MET A 187 1.76 -4.29 0.81
C MET A 187 2.29 -5.70 0.97
N CYS A 188 1.43 -6.69 0.75
CA CYS A 188 1.82 -8.10 0.73
C CYS A 188 1.50 -8.74 -0.61
N ILE A 189 2.36 -9.67 -1.02
CA ILE A 189 2.26 -10.41 -2.27
C ILE A 189 2.28 -11.89 -1.94
N GLY A 190 1.30 -12.62 -2.44
CA GLY A 190 1.16 -14.06 -2.33
C GLY A 190 1.03 -14.76 -3.68
N LEU A 191 1.20 -16.08 -3.66
CA LEU A 191 1.04 -16.94 -4.83
C LEU A 191 0.00 -18.03 -4.57
N LEU A 192 -0.81 -18.29 -5.59
CA LEU A 192 -1.69 -19.45 -5.67
C LEU A 192 -1.13 -20.44 -6.70
N ASN A 193 -1.13 -21.72 -6.34
CA ASN A 193 -0.75 -22.83 -7.23
C ASN A 193 -1.94 -23.39 -8.04
N SER A 194 -3.12 -22.81 -7.87
CA SER A 194 -4.34 -23.15 -8.57
C SER A 194 -5.16 -21.89 -8.82
N THR A 195 -5.78 -21.80 -10.00
CA THR A 195 -6.77 -20.74 -10.29
C THR A 195 -8.18 -21.09 -9.83
N ASP A 196 -8.40 -22.33 -9.37
CA ASP A 196 -9.64 -22.75 -8.70
C ASP A 196 -9.56 -22.33 -7.22
N PHE A 197 -9.93 -21.07 -6.95
CA PHE A 197 -9.99 -20.50 -5.60
C PHE A 197 -11.44 -20.45 -5.11
N LYS A 198 -11.65 -20.50 -3.80
CA LYS A 198 -12.97 -20.44 -3.18
C LYS A 198 -13.23 -19.05 -2.61
N HIS A 199 -14.42 -18.51 -2.87
CA HIS A 199 -14.87 -17.24 -2.30
C HIS A 199 -15.11 -17.33 -0.79
N GLY A 200 -14.84 -16.25 -0.07
CA GLY A 200 -15.13 -16.10 1.36
C GLY A 200 -16.64 -15.98 1.64
N THR A 201 -17.40 -17.08 1.52
CA THR A 201 -18.87 -17.04 1.70
C THR A 201 -19.36 -17.97 2.81
N ALA A 202 -20.31 -17.47 3.62
CA ALA A 202 -21.05 -18.28 4.59
C ALA A 202 -22.34 -18.82 3.96
N SER A 203 -22.23 -19.68 2.94
CA SER A 203 -23.39 -20.23 2.24
C SER A 203 -23.83 -21.59 2.77
N GLY A 204 -25.09 -21.96 2.50
CA GLY A 204 -25.67 -23.27 2.81
C GLY A 204 -26.18 -23.43 4.25
N ASP A 205 -27.46 -23.82 4.37
CA ASP A 205 -28.17 -23.93 5.65
C ASP A 205 -27.46 -24.91 6.60
N LYS A 206 -27.27 -24.48 7.86
CA LYS A 206 -26.62 -25.24 8.96
C LYS A 206 -25.14 -25.52 8.79
N ASN A 207 -24.47 -24.91 7.82
CA ASN A 207 -23.01 -24.90 7.85
C ASN A 207 -22.51 -24.16 9.09
N LEU A 208 -21.37 -24.59 9.60
CA LEU A 208 -20.87 -24.17 10.91
C LEU A 208 -19.93 -22.98 10.76
N ILE A 209 -20.05 -22.01 11.65
CA ILE A 209 -19.09 -20.92 11.80
C ILE A 209 -18.07 -21.31 12.87
N VAL A 210 -16.82 -21.40 12.46
CA VAL A 210 -15.69 -21.83 13.30
C VAL A 210 -14.74 -20.67 13.48
N TYR A 211 -14.51 -20.31 14.74
CA TYR A 211 -13.47 -19.37 15.16
C TYR A 211 -12.13 -20.08 15.24
N VAL A 212 -11.07 -19.49 14.72
CA VAL A 212 -9.70 -20.04 14.78
C VAL A 212 -8.70 -18.96 15.19
N GLY A 213 -7.75 -19.31 16.06
CA GLY A 213 -6.58 -18.48 16.36
C GLY A 213 -6.51 -17.98 17.80
N ALA A 214 -5.98 -16.77 17.99
CA ALA A 214 -5.78 -16.18 19.32
C ALA A 214 -7.10 -15.93 20.06
N LYS A 215 -7.04 -15.70 21.38
CA LYS A 215 -8.23 -15.43 22.21
C LYS A 215 -8.62 -13.95 22.18
N THR A 216 -9.91 -13.69 22.11
CA THR A 216 -10.50 -12.35 22.07
C THR A 216 -10.33 -11.64 23.42
N GLY A 217 -9.80 -10.41 23.40
CA GLY A 217 -9.63 -9.51 24.55
C GLY A 217 -10.23 -8.12 24.27
N ARG A 218 -10.08 -7.16 25.19
CA ARG A 218 -10.56 -5.77 25.00
C ARG A 218 -9.58 -4.93 24.20
N ASP A 219 -9.13 -5.47 23.07
CA ASP A 219 -8.12 -4.82 22.21
C ASP A 219 -8.83 -4.03 21.11
N GLY A 220 -8.45 -2.77 20.91
CA GLY A 220 -8.86 -1.99 19.73
C GLY A 220 -10.37 -1.76 19.57
N ILE A 221 -11.17 -1.83 20.64
CA ILE A 221 -12.61 -1.54 20.55
C ILE A 221 -12.77 -0.07 20.12
N HIS A 222 -13.44 0.14 18.98
CA HIS A 222 -13.53 1.42 18.23
C HIS A 222 -12.27 1.85 17.47
N GLY A 223 -11.34 0.94 17.15
CA GLY A 223 -10.17 1.23 16.33
C GLY A 223 -10.53 1.77 14.95
N ALA A 224 -11.50 1.15 14.27
CA ALA A 224 -12.01 1.63 12.97
C ALA A 224 -12.64 3.04 13.05
N THR A 225 -13.39 3.34 14.13
CA THR A 225 -13.93 4.69 14.36
C THR A 225 -12.81 5.69 14.62
N PHE A 226 -11.80 5.32 15.42
CA PHE A 226 -10.63 6.16 15.69
C PHE A 226 -9.83 6.50 14.42
N ALA A 227 -9.75 5.57 13.47
CA ALA A 227 -9.14 5.80 12.15
C ALA A 227 -9.98 6.66 11.19
N SER A 228 -11.22 7.00 11.59
CA SER A 228 -12.17 7.82 10.81
C SER A 228 -12.36 9.22 11.41
N ASP A 229 -11.43 9.69 12.26
CA ASP A 229 -11.60 10.88 13.10
C ASP A 229 -10.29 11.71 13.13
N GLU A 230 -10.40 13.04 13.16
CA GLU A 230 -9.22 13.93 13.03
C GLU A 230 -8.36 14.03 14.31
N PHE A 231 -7.05 14.26 14.13
CA PHE A 231 -6.16 14.58 15.24
C PHE A 231 -6.26 16.06 15.66
N THR A 232 -6.48 16.28 16.95
CA THR A 232 -6.48 17.62 17.56
C THR A 232 -5.76 17.60 18.91
N ASP A 233 -5.29 18.78 19.35
CA ASP A 233 -4.61 18.92 20.64
C ASP A 233 -5.46 18.47 21.85
N THR A 234 -6.78 18.44 21.72
CA THR A 234 -7.73 18.05 22.77
C THR A 234 -8.05 16.54 22.79
N LYS A 235 -7.82 15.80 21.69
CA LYS A 235 -8.16 14.36 21.53
C LYS A 235 -7.00 13.36 21.79
N ASN A 236 -5.83 13.81 22.22
CA ASN A 236 -4.58 13.03 22.34
C ASN A 236 -4.53 11.89 23.42
N LYS A 237 -5.63 11.22 23.77
CA LYS A 237 -5.68 10.32 24.95
C LYS A 237 -6.42 8.98 24.76
N GLN A 238 -6.31 8.31 23.62
CA GLN A 238 -6.83 6.93 23.48
C GLN A 238 -5.74 5.90 23.15
N ARG A 239 -4.73 5.78 24.02
CA ARG A 239 -3.70 4.71 23.93
C ARG A 239 -4.28 3.29 24.03
N SER A 240 -5.48 3.13 24.59
CA SER A 240 -6.16 1.83 24.73
C SER A 240 -6.63 1.21 23.42
N ALA A 241 -6.65 1.99 22.32
CA ALA A 241 -7.06 1.49 21.01
C ALA A 241 -5.94 0.74 20.27
N VAL A 242 -4.69 0.81 20.73
CA VAL A 242 -3.58 0.20 19.99
C VAL A 242 -3.37 -1.25 20.41
N GLN A 243 -3.52 -2.14 19.43
CA GLN A 243 -3.40 -3.59 19.55
C GLN A 243 -1.93 -4.01 19.63
N VAL A 244 -1.67 -5.23 20.11
CA VAL A 244 -0.33 -5.83 20.09
C VAL A 244 -0.39 -7.11 19.27
N GLY A 245 0.44 -7.17 18.23
CA GLY A 245 0.51 -8.34 17.36
C GLY A 245 1.45 -9.44 17.90
N ASN A 246 1.13 -10.69 17.58
CA ASN A 246 1.95 -11.88 17.84
C ASN A 246 2.30 -12.63 16.54
N PRO A 247 3.41 -12.28 15.89
CA PRO A 247 3.80 -12.89 14.61
C PRO A 247 4.06 -14.41 14.68
N PHE A 248 4.30 -14.96 15.88
CA PHE A 248 4.51 -16.40 16.04
C PHE A 248 3.20 -17.18 15.95
N ILE A 249 2.11 -16.65 16.51
CA ILE A 249 0.78 -17.26 16.35
C ILE A 249 0.32 -17.09 14.91
N GLU A 250 0.53 -15.90 14.32
CA GLU A 250 0.18 -15.66 12.93
C GLU A 250 0.90 -16.60 11.96
N LYS A 251 2.17 -16.94 12.26
CA LYS A 251 2.90 -17.95 11.48
C LYS A 251 2.19 -19.30 11.46
N LEU A 252 1.74 -19.78 12.63
CA LEU A 252 0.99 -21.04 12.74
C LEU A 252 -0.34 -20.94 12.00
N LEU A 253 -1.04 -19.81 12.16
CA LEU A 253 -2.33 -19.54 11.53
C LEU A 253 -2.23 -19.51 10.01
N MET A 254 -1.25 -18.78 9.46
CA MET A 254 -0.97 -18.71 8.03
C MET A 254 -0.69 -20.09 7.45
N ASP A 255 0.22 -20.86 8.07
CA ASP A 255 0.57 -22.20 7.56
C ASP A 255 -0.64 -23.14 7.59
N ALA A 256 -1.42 -23.12 8.68
CA ALA A 256 -2.62 -23.92 8.81
C ALA A 256 -3.70 -23.53 7.77
N CYS A 257 -3.94 -22.23 7.57
CA CYS A 257 -4.94 -21.72 6.63
C CYS A 257 -4.57 -22.04 5.18
N VAL A 258 -3.32 -21.80 4.77
CA VAL A 258 -2.86 -22.15 3.42
C VAL A 258 -2.98 -23.67 3.21
N GLU A 259 -2.53 -24.48 4.17
CA GLU A 259 -2.54 -25.94 4.04
C GLU A 259 -3.97 -26.52 3.97
N ILE A 260 -4.90 -26.04 4.81
CA ILE A 260 -6.28 -26.54 4.80
C ILE A 260 -7.02 -26.13 3.51
N ILE A 261 -6.73 -24.94 2.96
CA ILE A 261 -7.31 -24.51 1.69
C ILE A 261 -6.74 -25.33 0.53
N GLU A 262 -5.44 -25.57 0.48
CA GLU A 262 -4.81 -26.34 -0.60
C GLU A 262 -5.16 -27.83 -0.55
N GLN A 263 -5.13 -28.47 0.63
CA GLN A 263 -5.24 -29.92 0.76
C GLN A 263 -6.65 -30.41 1.09
N HIS A 264 -7.46 -29.54 1.71
CA HIS A 264 -8.76 -29.89 2.27
C HIS A 264 -9.86 -28.90 1.85
N SER A 265 -9.72 -28.32 0.66
CA SER A 265 -10.64 -27.31 0.13
C SER A 265 -12.09 -27.73 0.24
N ASN A 266 -12.43 -29.01 0.07
CA ASN A 266 -13.80 -29.54 0.12
C ASN A 266 -14.49 -29.45 1.49
N TRP A 267 -13.73 -29.25 2.59
CA TRP A 267 -14.25 -29.10 3.95
C TRP A 267 -14.79 -27.70 4.21
N ILE A 268 -14.16 -26.69 3.61
CA ILE A 268 -14.41 -25.27 3.85
C ILE A 268 -15.21 -24.67 2.69
N LEU A 269 -16.14 -23.78 3.03
CA LEU A 269 -16.98 -23.01 2.11
C LEU A 269 -16.54 -21.56 1.99
N GLY A 270 -15.98 -21.01 3.06
CA GLY A 270 -15.43 -19.67 3.11
C GLY A 270 -14.50 -19.51 4.31
N ILE A 271 -13.58 -18.58 4.18
CA ILE A 271 -12.64 -18.16 5.21
C ILE A 271 -12.56 -16.64 5.13
N GLN A 272 -12.44 -15.97 6.27
CA GLN A 272 -12.26 -14.53 6.32
C GLN A 272 -11.39 -14.16 7.52
N ASP A 273 -10.57 -13.13 7.36
CA ASP A 273 -9.77 -12.59 8.44
C ASP A 273 -10.63 -11.78 9.42
N MET A 274 -10.12 -11.60 10.65
CA MET A 274 -10.75 -10.77 11.67
C MET A 274 -9.88 -9.55 11.97
N GLY A 275 -9.96 -8.54 11.11
CA GLY A 275 -9.29 -7.25 11.23
C GLY A 275 -10.14 -6.18 11.93
N ALA A 276 -10.34 -5.05 11.24
CA ALA A 276 -11.15 -3.93 11.71
C ALA A 276 -12.60 -4.36 11.97
N ALA A 277 -13.20 -3.83 13.04
CA ALA A 277 -14.50 -4.28 13.55
C ALA A 277 -14.58 -5.75 14.02
N GLY A 278 -13.48 -6.51 13.97
CA GLY A 278 -13.37 -7.80 14.62
C GLY A 278 -14.35 -8.85 14.11
N LEU A 279 -15.12 -9.46 15.02
CA LEU A 279 -15.97 -10.59 14.67
C LEU A 279 -17.19 -10.18 13.85
N VAL A 280 -17.68 -8.95 14.01
CA VAL A 280 -18.89 -8.50 13.30
C VAL A 280 -18.63 -8.30 11.81
N SER A 281 -17.53 -7.64 11.42
CA SER A 281 -17.22 -7.45 9.99
C SER A 281 -17.08 -8.78 9.29
N SER A 282 -16.19 -9.64 9.79
CA SER A 282 -15.90 -10.93 9.16
C SER A 282 -17.17 -11.78 8.98
N THR A 283 -17.97 -11.92 10.04
CA THR A 283 -19.13 -12.82 9.97
C THR A 283 -20.32 -12.19 9.23
N ALA A 284 -20.58 -10.89 9.38
CA ALA A 284 -21.66 -10.21 8.67
C ALA A 284 -21.39 -10.14 7.16
N GLU A 285 -20.16 -9.82 6.75
CA GLU A 285 -19.78 -9.78 5.33
C GLU A 285 -19.86 -11.15 4.68
N MET A 286 -19.30 -12.20 5.29
CA MET A 286 -19.42 -13.57 4.78
C MET A 286 -20.88 -13.97 4.57
N ALA A 287 -21.77 -13.56 5.47
CA ALA A 287 -23.18 -13.90 5.43
C ALA A 287 -23.97 -13.09 4.41
N SER A 288 -23.72 -11.77 4.34
CA SER A 288 -24.36 -10.87 3.39
C SER A 288 -23.96 -11.18 1.94
N LYS A 289 -22.66 -11.40 1.66
CA LYS A 289 -22.17 -11.85 0.33
C LYS A 289 -22.85 -13.15 -0.13
N ALA A 290 -23.18 -14.04 0.81
CA ALA A 290 -23.87 -15.30 0.53
C ALA A 290 -25.42 -15.18 0.47
N GLY A 291 -25.99 -14.02 0.82
CA GLY A 291 -27.44 -13.84 0.97
C GLY A 291 -28.06 -14.70 2.06
N SER A 292 -27.28 -15.02 3.10
CA SER A 292 -27.63 -15.91 4.21
C SER A 292 -27.88 -15.14 5.50
N GLY A 293 -28.31 -15.81 6.58
CA GLY A 293 -28.30 -15.27 7.94
C GLY A 293 -27.30 -16.03 8.80
N LEU A 294 -27.09 -15.58 10.04
CA LEU A 294 -26.22 -16.24 11.01
C LEU A 294 -26.88 -16.33 12.37
N LYS A 295 -26.57 -17.41 13.07
CA LYS A 295 -26.83 -17.57 14.50
C LYS A 295 -25.52 -17.84 15.23
N LEU A 296 -25.09 -16.88 16.04
CA LEU A 296 -23.85 -16.94 16.82
C LEU A 296 -24.15 -17.09 18.32
N ASN A 297 -23.28 -17.81 19.03
CA ASN A 297 -23.29 -17.92 20.48
C ASN A 297 -21.94 -17.47 21.03
N LEU A 298 -21.94 -16.32 21.71
CA LEU A 298 -20.72 -15.69 22.24
C LEU A 298 -20.14 -16.41 23.47
N ASP A 299 -20.92 -17.24 24.16
CA ASP A 299 -20.41 -18.08 25.26
C ASP A 299 -19.34 -19.08 24.78
N ARG A 300 -19.26 -19.31 23.47
CA ARG A 300 -18.29 -20.21 22.83
C ARG A 300 -17.07 -19.48 22.28
N VAL A 301 -17.08 -18.15 22.21
CA VAL A 301 -15.94 -17.38 21.71
C VAL A 301 -14.78 -17.51 22.71
N PRO A 302 -13.58 -17.91 22.27
CA PRO A 302 -12.41 -17.97 23.15
C PRO A 302 -12.03 -16.58 23.68
N GLN A 303 -12.02 -16.42 25.01
CA GLN A 303 -11.76 -15.14 25.67
C GLN A 303 -10.44 -15.16 26.45
N ARG A 304 -9.70 -14.05 26.40
CA ARG A 304 -8.50 -13.81 27.24
C ARG A 304 -8.84 -13.10 28.55
N GLU A 305 -9.93 -12.34 28.56
CA GLU A 305 -10.42 -11.59 29.72
C GLU A 305 -11.77 -12.12 30.20
N THR A 306 -11.99 -12.14 31.51
CA THR A 306 -13.27 -12.58 32.08
C THR A 306 -14.33 -11.49 32.02
N GLY A 307 -15.59 -11.89 31.85
CA GLY A 307 -16.73 -10.98 31.95
C GLY A 307 -16.77 -9.96 30.82
N MET A 308 -16.34 -10.36 29.62
CA MET A 308 -16.53 -9.54 28.43
C MET A 308 -18.01 -9.48 28.05
N THR A 309 -18.49 -8.30 27.65
CA THR A 309 -19.87 -8.15 27.17
C THR A 309 -20.01 -8.60 25.72
N ALA A 310 -21.24 -8.75 25.23
CA ALA A 310 -21.51 -9.06 23.83
C ALA A 310 -20.92 -7.97 22.90
N TYR A 311 -21.10 -6.71 23.30
CA TYR A 311 -20.48 -5.56 22.66
C TYR A 311 -18.96 -5.69 22.55
N GLU A 312 -18.27 -5.95 23.67
CA GLU A 312 -16.81 -6.04 23.70
C GLU A 312 -16.27 -7.21 22.86
N MET A 313 -16.95 -8.36 22.88
CA MET A 313 -16.52 -9.52 22.09
C MET A 313 -16.70 -9.31 20.58
N MET A 314 -17.80 -8.67 20.17
CA MET A 314 -18.09 -8.46 18.75
C MET A 314 -17.19 -7.40 18.12
N LEU A 315 -16.91 -6.31 18.85
CA LEU A 315 -16.14 -5.16 18.36
C LEU A 315 -14.64 -5.25 18.67
N SER A 316 -14.18 -6.30 19.35
CA SER A 316 -12.77 -6.50 19.65
C SER A 316 -11.97 -6.72 18.37
N GLU A 317 -10.87 -5.97 18.21
CA GLU A 317 -9.92 -6.06 17.11
C GLU A 317 -8.63 -6.78 17.56
N SER A 318 -8.73 -7.72 18.50
CA SER A 318 -7.61 -8.63 18.84
C SER A 318 -7.02 -9.27 17.56
N GLN A 319 -5.71 -9.40 17.51
CA GLN A 319 -5.00 -9.85 16.32
C GLN A 319 -4.96 -11.37 16.20
N GLU A 320 -4.46 -11.89 15.06
CA GLU A 320 -4.24 -13.33 14.80
C GLU A 320 -5.49 -14.22 14.93
N ARG A 321 -6.61 -13.79 14.34
CA ARG A 321 -7.89 -14.51 14.36
C ARG A 321 -8.46 -14.65 12.95
N MET A 322 -9.11 -15.79 12.70
CA MET A 322 -9.82 -16.11 11.47
C MET A 322 -11.20 -16.67 11.80
N VAL A 323 -12.13 -16.52 10.85
CA VAL A 323 -13.42 -17.21 10.87
C VAL A 323 -13.56 -18.09 9.62
N LEU A 324 -14.08 -19.31 9.80
CA LEU A 324 -14.29 -20.27 8.72
C LEU A 324 -15.77 -20.69 8.67
N CYS A 325 -16.31 -20.83 7.47
CA CYS A 325 -17.56 -21.53 7.21
C CYS A 325 -17.25 -22.97 6.78
N VAL A 326 -17.68 -23.94 7.58
CA VAL A 326 -17.31 -25.36 7.47
C VAL A 326 -18.54 -26.23 7.31
N LYS A 327 -18.45 -27.25 6.45
CA LYS A 327 -19.54 -28.22 6.33
C LYS A 327 -19.62 -29.13 7.55
N PRO A 328 -20.82 -29.40 8.11
CA PRO A 328 -20.98 -30.16 9.35
C PRO A 328 -20.33 -31.55 9.33
N GLU A 329 -20.30 -32.23 8.18
CA GLU A 329 -19.72 -33.55 8.06
C GLU A 329 -18.19 -33.61 8.25
N PHE A 330 -17.49 -32.47 8.17
CA PHE A 330 -16.03 -32.37 8.31
C PHE A 330 -15.59 -31.65 9.59
N ILE A 331 -16.51 -31.37 10.52
CA ILE A 331 -16.16 -30.54 11.69
C ILE A 331 -15.07 -31.16 12.57
N ASP A 332 -15.15 -32.46 12.84
CA ASP A 332 -14.14 -33.14 13.66
C ASP A 332 -12.77 -33.13 12.98
N ASP A 333 -12.74 -33.24 11.65
CA ASP A 333 -11.50 -33.16 10.87
C ASP A 333 -10.88 -31.77 10.98
N VAL A 334 -11.68 -30.71 10.81
CA VAL A 334 -11.21 -29.31 10.92
C VAL A 334 -10.69 -29.00 12.33
N LEU A 335 -11.43 -29.39 13.38
CA LEU A 335 -11.01 -29.14 14.76
C LEU A 335 -9.72 -29.89 15.12
N ASN A 336 -9.56 -31.12 14.63
CA ASN A 336 -8.34 -31.90 14.84
C ASN A 336 -7.17 -31.34 14.02
N PHE A 337 -7.43 -30.83 12.81
CA PHE A 337 -6.42 -30.18 11.97
C PHE A 337 -5.81 -28.96 12.68
N PHE A 338 -6.61 -28.00 13.13
CA PHE A 338 -6.08 -26.81 13.81
C PHE A 338 -5.41 -27.15 15.15
N ARG A 339 -5.88 -28.17 15.87
CA ARG A 339 -5.21 -28.67 17.08
C ARG A 339 -3.80 -29.20 16.78
N HIS A 340 -3.56 -29.80 15.61
CA HIS A 340 -2.23 -30.26 15.20
C HIS A 340 -1.24 -29.10 15.05
N PHE A 341 -1.74 -27.94 14.60
CA PHE A 341 -0.98 -26.68 14.51
C PHE A 341 -0.91 -25.91 15.84
N GLU A 342 -1.40 -26.49 16.94
CA GLU A 342 -1.47 -25.84 18.27
C GLU A 342 -2.35 -24.57 18.29
N LEU A 343 -3.37 -24.51 17.42
CA LEU A 343 -4.33 -23.41 17.34
C LEU A 343 -5.67 -23.79 17.97
N ASP A 344 -6.26 -22.85 18.72
CA ASP A 344 -7.62 -22.98 19.22
C ASP A 344 -8.61 -22.86 18.05
N ALA A 345 -9.51 -23.83 17.91
CA ALA A 345 -10.60 -23.82 16.95
C ALA A 345 -11.92 -24.21 17.64
N VAL A 346 -12.98 -23.40 17.50
CA VAL A 346 -14.26 -23.59 18.21
C VAL A 346 -15.44 -23.23 17.31
N VAL A 347 -16.48 -24.07 17.33
CA VAL A 347 -17.76 -23.75 16.66
C VAL A 347 -18.52 -22.69 17.44
N ILE A 348 -18.63 -21.49 16.89
CA ILE A 348 -19.30 -20.35 17.52
C ILE A 348 -20.72 -20.12 16.99
N GLY A 349 -21.10 -20.75 15.88
CA GLY A 349 -22.42 -20.53 15.30
C GLY A 349 -22.73 -21.39 14.09
N GLU A 350 -23.84 -21.06 13.43
CA GLU A 350 -24.32 -21.73 12.22
C GLU A 350 -24.96 -20.74 11.25
N VAL A 351 -24.94 -21.10 9.96
CA VAL A 351 -25.59 -20.39 8.86
C VAL A 351 -27.09 -20.67 8.86
N THR A 352 -27.89 -19.62 8.64
CA THR A 352 -29.35 -19.68 8.47
C THR A 352 -29.76 -19.15 7.10
N ASN A 353 -31.01 -19.37 6.70
CA ASN A 353 -31.55 -18.99 5.39
C ASN A 353 -32.56 -17.83 5.44
N ASP A 354 -32.69 -17.17 6.60
CA ASP A 354 -33.68 -16.13 6.86
C ASP A 354 -33.09 -14.71 6.84
N LYS A 355 -31.81 -14.59 6.49
CA LYS A 355 -31.07 -13.31 6.39
C LYS A 355 -31.01 -12.51 7.70
N GLN A 356 -31.28 -13.16 8.83
CA GLN A 356 -31.18 -12.53 10.14
C GLN A 356 -29.83 -12.81 10.76
N TYR A 357 -29.26 -11.78 11.37
CA TYR A 357 -28.02 -11.83 12.11
C TYR A 357 -28.36 -11.85 13.61
N ARG A 358 -28.34 -13.06 14.19
CA ARG A 358 -28.75 -13.32 15.57
C ARG A 358 -27.57 -13.68 16.44
N ILE A 359 -27.41 -12.96 17.54
CA ILE A 359 -26.35 -13.19 18.50
C ILE A 359 -26.96 -13.52 19.86
N TYR A 360 -26.49 -14.61 20.45
CA TYR A 360 -26.85 -15.05 21.78
C TYR A 360 -25.66 -14.91 22.73
N HIS A 361 -25.92 -14.47 23.95
CA HIS A 361 -24.94 -14.43 25.04
C HIS A 361 -25.66 -14.75 26.35
N HIS A 362 -25.16 -15.74 27.11
CA HIS A 362 -25.79 -16.21 28.34
C HIS A 362 -27.27 -16.62 28.15
N ASP A 363 -27.55 -17.35 27.07
CA ASP A 363 -28.90 -17.76 26.64
C ASP A 363 -29.88 -16.61 26.29
N GLU A 364 -29.44 -15.35 26.32
CA GLU A 364 -30.23 -14.18 25.93
C GLU A 364 -29.93 -13.77 24.48
N LEU A 365 -30.98 -13.39 23.74
CA LEU A 365 -30.86 -12.81 22.39
C LEU A 365 -30.46 -11.34 22.52
N VAL A 366 -29.20 -11.03 22.24
CA VAL A 366 -28.61 -9.69 22.40
C VAL A 366 -28.57 -8.89 21.11
N THR A 367 -28.77 -9.52 19.95
CA THR A 367 -28.83 -8.87 18.64
C THR A 367 -29.76 -9.66 17.73
N ASP A 368 -30.68 -8.97 17.06
CA ASP A 368 -31.55 -9.54 16.02
C ASP A 368 -31.84 -8.47 14.97
N ILE A 369 -31.03 -8.47 13.90
CA ILE A 369 -31.06 -7.48 12.83
C ILE A 369 -30.90 -8.14 11.45
N PRO A 370 -31.41 -7.53 10.36
CA PRO A 370 -31.13 -7.99 9.01
C PRO A 370 -29.63 -7.90 8.71
N VAL A 371 -29.00 -8.97 8.21
CA VAL A 371 -27.54 -8.96 8.00
C VAL A 371 -27.10 -7.90 6.98
N ASP A 372 -27.84 -7.76 5.88
CA ASP A 372 -27.54 -6.84 4.79
C ASP A 372 -27.56 -5.37 5.27
N SER A 373 -28.24 -5.08 6.39
CA SER A 373 -28.26 -3.73 6.92
C SER A 373 -26.94 -3.27 7.54
N LEU A 374 -26.06 -4.21 7.92
CA LEU A 374 -24.72 -3.88 8.41
C LEU A 374 -23.76 -3.52 7.26
N THR A 375 -23.98 -4.05 6.05
CA THR A 375 -22.99 -4.02 4.95
C THR A 375 -23.47 -3.30 3.69
N GLU A 376 -24.74 -3.49 3.30
CA GLU A 376 -25.30 -3.00 2.03
C GLU A 376 -26.14 -1.74 2.17
N ASP A 377 -26.89 -1.60 3.27
CA ASP A 377 -27.79 -0.44 3.48
C ASP A 377 -27.06 0.83 3.96
N VAL A 378 -25.71 0.82 3.97
CA VAL A 378 -24.91 1.98 4.38
C VAL A 378 -25.15 3.15 3.42
N PRO A 379 -25.37 4.38 3.91
CA PRO A 379 -25.54 5.54 3.04
C PRO A 379 -24.26 5.81 2.23
N GLU A 380 -24.41 6.14 0.95
CA GLU A 380 -23.32 6.65 0.11
C GLU A 380 -23.46 8.16 -0.11
N TYR A 381 -22.46 8.94 0.29
CA TYR A 381 -22.53 10.40 0.23
C TYR A 381 -22.06 10.95 -1.12
N ASP A 382 -22.79 11.94 -1.64
CA ASP A 382 -22.33 12.79 -2.74
C ASP A 382 -21.68 14.04 -2.14
N ARG A 383 -20.35 14.12 -2.19
CA ARG A 383 -19.60 15.27 -1.68
C ARG A 383 -19.46 16.33 -2.77
N ILE A 384 -19.49 17.59 -2.35
CA ILE A 384 -19.24 18.73 -3.21
C ILE A 384 -17.72 18.83 -3.39
N GLU A 385 -17.22 18.85 -4.62
CA GLU A 385 -15.81 19.13 -4.91
C GLU A 385 -15.59 20.60 -5.27
N LYS A 386 -14.44 21.15 -4.88
CA LYS A 386 -13.98 22.49 -5.26
C LYS A 386 -12.49 22.46 -5.55
N GLN A 387 -12.07 23.02 -6.69
CA GLN A 387 -10.65 23.14 -6.99
C GLN A 387 -9.91 23.95 -5.91
N PRO A 388 -8.79 23.45 -5.36
CA PRO A 388 -8.04 24.15 -4.33
C PRO A 388 -7.60 25.55 -4.75
N GLN A 389 -7.79 26.55 -3.89
CA GLN A 389 -7.49 27.94 -4.24
C GLN A 389 -6.00 28.13 -4.62
N ARG A 390 -5.10 27.41 -3.93
CA ARG A 390 -3.66 27.38 -4.22
C ARG A 390 -3.33 27.02 -5.68
N MET A 391 -4.09 26.12 -6.31
CA MET A 391 -3.86 25.71 -7.70
C MET A 391 -4.25 26.82 -8.67
N ILE A 392 -5.26 27.62 -8.32
CA ILE A 392 -5.70 28.77 -9.11
C ILE A 392 -4.65 29.88 -9.01
N ASP A 393 -4.19 30.17 -7.80
CA ASP A 393 -3.23 31.25 -7.52
C ASP A 393 -1.84 30.98 -8.12
N ASP A 394 -1.43 29.70 -8.17
CA ASP A 394 -0.09 29.30 -8.59
C ASP A 394 -0.01 28.80 -10.04
N LYS A 395 -1.12 28.81 -10.80
CA LYS A 395 -1.21 28.22 -12.15
C LYS A 395 -0.13 28.69 -13.13
N ASP A 396 0.16 29.98 -13.13
CA ASP A 396 1.14 30.58 -14.05
C ASP A 396 2.57 30.65 -13.45
N PHE A 397 2.77 30.12 -12.24
CA PHE A 397 4.06 30.10 -11.59
C PHE A 397 4.93 28.95 -12.11
N HIS A 398 6.13 29.31 -12.59
CA HIS A 398 7.16 28.35 -12.98
C HIS A 398 8.43 28.60 -12.18
N PHE A 399 8.85 27.61 -11.41
CA PHE A 399 10.10 27.68 -10.66
C PHE A 399 11.31 27.51 -11.58
N GLU A 400 12.26 28.42 -11.48
CA GLU A 400 13.53 28.36 -12.19
C GLU A 400 14.67 28.24 -11.17
N PRO A 401 15.36 27.08 -11.09
CA PRO A 401 16.41 26.88 -10.11
C PRO A 401 17.64 27.72 -10.43
N THR A 402 18.26 28.28 -9.40
CA THR A 402 19.55 28.95 -9.54
C THR A 402 20.69 27.97 -9.28
N ILE A 403 21.57 27.75 -10.26
CA ILE A 403 22.75 26.87 -10.14
C ILE A 403 24.02 27.70 -10.22
N SER A 404 24.61 28.03 -9.06
CA SER A 404 25.92 28.70 -9.00
C SER A 404 27.08 27.73 -9.24
N SER A 405 26.91 26.47 -8.85
CA SER A 405 27.92 25.42 -8.96
C SER A 405 27.22 24.07 -9.14
N LEU A 406 27.34 23.49 -10.35
CA LEU A 406 26.81 22.16 -10.63
C LEU A 406 27.34 21.11 -9.63
N LYS A 407 28.61 21.24 -9.22
CA LYS A 407 29.25 20.36 -8.24
C LYS A 407 28.57 20.40 -6.88
N GLU A 408 28.34 21.60 -6.36
CA GLU A 408 27.81 21.78 -5.00
C GLU A 408 26.34 21.37 -4.96
N THR A 409 25.53 21.84 -5.92
CA THR A 409 24.13 21.43 -6.03
C THR A 409 24.01 19.91 -6.15
N TRP A 410 24.83 19.27 -6.98
CA TRP A 410 24.81 17.82 -7.12
C TRP A 410 25.11 17.08 -5.82
N LEU A 411 26.18 17.46 -5.11
CA LEU A 411 26.54 16.83 -3.84
C LEU A 411 25.51 17.09 -2.73
N ASP A 412 24.81 18.21 -2.76
CA ASP A 412 23.77 18.54 -1.80
C ASP A 412 22.46 17.80 -2.09
N MET A 413 22.09 17.64 -3.37
CA MET A 413 20.94 16.83 -3.79
C MET A 413 21.10 15.37 -3.32
N LEU A 414 22.29 14.78 -3.50
CA LEU A 414 22.57 13.42 -3.04
C LEU A 414 22.42 13.22 -1.51
N LYS A 415 22.52 14.29 -0.71
CA LYS A 415 22.36 14.23 0.75
C LYS A 415 20.92 14.42 1.22
N ARG A 416 20.00 14.85 0.34
CA ARG A 416 18.61 15.11 0.73
C ARG A 416 17.95 13.79 1.15
N PRO A 417 17.23 13.72 2.28
CA PRO A 417 16.65 12.46 2.77
C PRO A 417 15.77 11.73 1.76
N ASN A 418 15.03 12.45 0.92
CA ASN A 418 14.19 11.88 -0.13
C ASN A 418 15.02 11.18 -1.24
N ILE A 419 16.25 11.62 -1.51
CA ILE A 419 17.17 11.01 -2.50
C ILE A 419 18.16 10.03 -1.84
N ALA A 420 18.66 10.37 -0.65
CA ALA A 420 19.69 9.62 0.05
C ALA A 420 19.34 8.14 0.27
N SER A 421 20.36 7.31 0.44
CA SER A 421 20.19 5.87 0.60
C SER A 421 19.29 5.52 1.78
N LYS A 422 18.20 4.80 1.51
CA LYS A 422 17.30 4.26 2.55
C LYS A 422 17.88 3.04 3.28
N LYS A 423 19.13 2.66 2.98
CA LYS A 423 19.81 1.49 3.55
C LYS A 423 19.84 1.45 5.06
N TYR A 424 19.93 2.61 5.68
CA TYR A 424 19.90 2.73 7.14
C TYR A 424 18.68 2.02 7.75
N PHE A 425 17.51 2.11 7.10
CA PHE A 425 16.27 1.48 7.53
C PHE A 425 16.15 0.05 7.03
N TYR A 426 16.21 -0.18 5.72
CA TYR A 426 15.87 -1.50 5.16
C TYR A 426 16.86 -2.61 5.51
N GLN A 427 18.08 -2.29 5.98
CA GLN A 427 19.02 -3.29 6.48
C GLN A 427 18.56 -3.97 7.78
N THR A 428 17.53 -3.43 8.44
CA THR A 428 16.88 -4.04 9.62
C THR A 428 15.84 -5.09 9.23
N TYR A 429 15.39 -5.06 7.97
CA TYR A 429 14.50 -6.07 7.40
C TYR A 429 15.31 -7.23 6.85
N ASP A 430 14.80 -8.44 7.02
CA ASP A 430 15.23 -9.55 6.19
C ASP A 430 14.66 -9.35 4.77
N SER A 431 15.53 -9.49 3.77
CA SER A 431 15.19 -9.39 2.35
C SER A 431 15.52 -10.67 1.58
N GLN A 432 15.84 -11.76 2.27
CA GLN A 432 16.43 -12.98 1.68
C GLN A 432 15.84 -14.29 2.21
N VAL A 433 14.99 -14.26 3.22
CA VAL A 433 14.36 -15.44 3.81
C VAL A 433 13.64 -16.21 2.71
N LYS A 434 13.69 -17.55 2.82
CA LYS A 434 13.32 -18.52 1.77
C LYS A 434 14.23 -18.45 0.53
N ALA A 435 15.31 -17.66 0.51
CA ALA A 435 16.29 -17.57 -0.59
C ALA A 435 15.64 -17.41 -1.98
N ASN A 436 14.55 -16.63 -2.06
CA ASN A 436 13.75 -16.46 -3.28
C ASN A 436 13.86 -15.08 -3.92
N THR A 437 14.42 -14.11 -3.21
CA THR A 437 14.64 -12.75 -3.70
C THR A 437 15.80 -12.71 -4.70
N LEU A 438 15.51 -12.28 -5.92
CA LEU A 438 16.47 -12.07 -7.01
C LEU A 438 17.06 -10.65 -6.97
N VAL A 439 16.22 -9.66 -6.70
CA VAL A 439 16.61 -8.24 -6.55
C VAL A 439 16.12 -7.75 -5.20
N ARG A 440 17.05 -7.21 -4.41
CA ARG A 440 16.84 -6.70 -3.04
C ARG A 440 16.56 -5.19 -3.08
N PRO A 441 16.15 -4.57 -1.95
CA PRO A 441 15.98 -3.12 -1.90
C PRO A 441 17.21 -2.36 -2.41
N GLY A 442 16.99 -1.29 -3.19
CA GLY A 442 18.05 -0.43 -3.75
C GLY A 442 18.17 -0.44 -5.28
N SER A 443 17.28 -1.14 -5.99
CA SER A 443 17.01 -0.97 -7.43
C SER A 443 15.57 -0.47 -7.60
N ASP A 444 15.16 -0.19 -8.84
CA ASP A 444 13.83 0.28 -9.23
C ASP A 444 12.67 -0.60 -8.72
N SER A 445 12.85 -1.92 -8.64
CA SER A 445 11.85 -2.82 -8.06
C SER A 445 12.47 -3.98 -7.28
N GLY A 446 11.70 -4.52 -6.33
CA GLY A 446 12.02 -5.80 -5.70
C GLY A 446 11.58 -6.95 -6.60
N VAL A 447 12.40 -8.00 -6.74
CA VAL A 447 12.07 -9.14 -7.61
C VAL A 447 12.19 -10.46 -6.87
N VAL A 448 11.15 -11.29 -6.95
CA VAL A 448 11.07 -12.61 -6.33
C VAL A 448 10.79 -13.70 -7.37
N ARG A 449 11.52 -14.81 -7.29
CA ARG A 449 11.34 -15.94 -8.21
C ARG A 449 10.11 -16.77 -7.85
N ILE A 450 9.41 -17.29 -8.86
CA ILE A 450 8.40 -18.33 -8.67
C ILE A 450 9.11 -19.69 -8.75
N ARG A 451 9.26 -20.35 -7.60
CA ARG A 451 9.98 -21.63 -7.51
C ARG A 451 9.38 -22.69 -8.44
N GLY A 452 10.26 -23.52 -9.00
CA GLY A 452 9.84 -24.58 -9.94
C GLY A 452 9.55 -24.08 -11.36
N THR A 453 9.61 -22.77 -11.61
CA THR A 453 9.35 -22.16 -12.92
C THR A 453 10.52 -21.30 -13.39
N LYS A 454 10.39 -20.69 -14.57
CA LYS A 454 11.27 -19.61 -15.04
C LYS A 454 10.75 -18.23 -14.68
N LYS A 455 9.52 -18.13 -14.17
CA LYS A 455 8.84 -16.86 -13.92
C LYS A 455 9.39 -16.18 -12.67
N ALA A 456 9.30 -14.86 -12.65
CA ALA A 456 9.52 -14.03 -11.47
C ALA A 456 8.47 -12.92 -11.41
N ILE A 457 8.27 -12.39 -10.21
CA ILE A 457 7.39 -11.27 -9.94
C ILE A 457 8.25 -10.08 -9.54
N ALA A 458 8.09 -8.96 -10.26
CA ALA A 458 8.62 -7.66 -9.90
C ALA A 458 7.54 -6.88 -9.15
N VAL A 459 7.94 -6.11 -8.13
CA VAL A 459 7.02 -5.34 -7.29
C VAL A 459 7.63 -3.99 -6.95
N THR A 460 6.81 -2.94 -7.00
CA THR A 460 7.16 -1.57 -6.59
C THR A 460 5.99 -0.88 -5.88
N ASN A 461 6.29 0.15 -5.09
CA ASN A 461 5.34 1.10 -4.53
C ASN A 461 5.79 2.50 -4.90
N ASP A 462 4.89 3.32 -5.46
CA ASP A 462 5.23 4.67 -5.90
C ASP A 462 4.12 5.67 -5.54
N SER A 463 4.51 6.82 -4.98
CA SER A 463 3.61 7.92 -4.63
C SER A 463 4.35 9.24 -4.38
N ASN A 464 4.58 10.04 -5.41
CA ASN A 464 5.10 11.40 -5.21
C ASN A 464 3.98 12.37 -4.82
N SER A 465 3.72 12.51 -3.52
CA SER A 465 2.64 13.37 -2.98
C SER A 465 2.79 14.85 -3.31
N LYS A 466 4.01 15.33 -3.60
CA LYS A 466 4.21 16.73 -4.00
C LYS A 466 3.57 16.98 -5.36
N TYR A 467 3.67 16.03 -6.28
CA TYR A 467 3.05 16.13 -7.59
C TYR A 467 1.52 16.06 -7.49
N VAL A 468 0.98 15.13 -6.70
CA VAL A 468 -0.47 15.03 -6.47
C VAL A 468 -1.00 16.30 -5.80
N TYR A 469 -0.26 16.87 -4.85
CA TYR A 469 -0.61 18.17 -4.29
C TYR A 469 -0.62 19.24 -5.39
N LEU A 470 0.44 19.45 -6.16
CA LEU A 470 0.46 20.50 -7.19
C LEU A 470 -0.67 20.35 -8.23
N ASN A 471 -0.90 19.14 -8.71
CA ASN A 471 -1.96 18.83 -9.66
C ASN A 471 -2.45 17.39 -9.45
N PRO A 472 -3.61 17.16 -8.79
CA PRO A 472 -4.04 15.82 -8.43
C PRO A 472 -4.23 14.89 -9.62
N PHE A 473 -4.79 15.39 -10.73
CA PHE A 473 -5.02 14.59 -11.93
C PHE A 473 -3.71 14.14 -12.59
N VAL A 474 -2.79 15.08 -12.86
CA VAL A 474 -1.49 14.75 -13.46
C VAL A 474 -0.62 13.95 -12.49
N GLY A 475 -0.66 14.26 -11.19
CA GLY A 475 0.05 13.52 -10.15
C GLY A 475 -0.42 12.07 -10.03
N GLY A 476 -1.73 11.82 -10.13
CA GLY A 476 -2.28 10.47 -10.17
C GLY A 476 -1.80 9.67 -11.39
N GLN A 477 -1.71 10.31 -12.56
CA GLN A 477 -1.12 9.70 -13.75
C GLN A 477 0.36 9.37 -13.56
N ILE A 478 1.13 10.29 -12.97
CA ILE A 478 2.55 10.11 -12.71
C ILE A 478 2.79 8.94 -11.76
N ALA A 479 2.03 8.81 -10.68
CA ALA A 479 2.18 7.71 -9.72
C ALA A 479 2.07 6.32 -10.39
N VAL A 480 1.07 6.14 -11.27
CA VAL A 480 0.91 4.88 -12.03
C VAL A 480 2.05 4.69 -13.03
N MET A 481 2.42 5.73 -13.77
CA MET A 481 3.42 5.62 -14.83
C MET A 481 4.84 5.45 -14.27
N GLU A 482 5.15 6.02 -13.12
CA GLU A 482 6.40 5.77 -12.39
C GLU A 482 6.48 4.32 -11.90
N ALA A 483 5.42 3.79 -11.26
CA ALA A 483 5.36 2.38 -10.90
C ALA A 483 5.55 1.46 -12.12
N ALA A 484 4.91 1.78 -13.24
CA ALA A 484 5.08 1.02 -14.48
C ALA A 484 6.52 1.12 -15.03
N ARG A 485 7.16 2.29 -14.98
CA ARG A 485 8.57 2.45 -15.36
C ARG A 485 9.49 1.59 -14.49
N ASN A 486 9.28 1.55 -13.18
CA ASN A 486 10.08 0.74 -12.25
C ASN A 486 9.97 -0.76 -12.54
N ILE A 487 8.76 -1.25 -12.80
CA ILE A 487 8.51 -2.62 -13.23
C ILE A 487 9.20 -2.93 -14.57
N VAL A 488 9.05 -2.05 -15.55
CA VAL A 488 9.60 -2.23 -16.90
C VAL A 488 11.13 -2.17 -16.90
N ALA A 489 11.74 -1.26 -16.12
CA ALA A 489 13.19 -1.16 -15.96
C ALA A 489 13.78 -2.47 -15.39
N SER A 490 12.99 -3.18 -14.58
CA SER A 490 13.37 -4.47 -14.01
C SER A 490 13.14 -5.66 -14.96
N GLY A 491 12.54 -5.41 -16.13
CA GLY A 491 12.21 -6.41 -17.15
C GLY A 491 10.81 -7.01 -17.04
N GLY A 492 9.95 -6.46 -16.18
CA GLY A 492 8.58 -6.91 -15.97
C GLY A 492 7.59 -6.34 -16.99
N LEU A 493 6.52 -7.09 -17.22
CA LEU A 493 5.28 -6.57 -17.80
C LEU A 493 4.37 -6.15 -16.65
N PRO A 494 3.96 -4.87 -16.53
CA PRO A 494 2.90 -4.47 -15.59
C PRO A 494 1.64 -5.31 -15.82
N ILE A 495 1.06 -5.90 -14.76
CA ILE A 495 -0.14 -6.75 -14.88
C ILE A 495 -1.31 -6.31 -14.00
N GLY A 496 -1.07 -5.53 -12.95
CA GLY A 496 -2.12 -4.92 -12.13
C GLY A 496 -1.56 -4.06 -11.00
N ILE A 497 -2.43 -3.26 -10.41
CA ILE A 497 -2.11 -2.43 -9.25
C ILE A 497 -3.07 -2.68 -8.08
N THR A 498 -2.57 -2.39 -6.89
CA THR A 498 -3.36 -2.09 -5.70
C THR A 498 -3.11 -0.64 -5.33
N ASP A 499 -4.16 0.08 -4.94
CA ASP A 499 -4.03 1.45 -4.47
C ASP A 499 -4.21 1.54 -2.95
N CYS A 500 -3.49 2.46 -2.32
CA CYS A 500 -3.68 2.77 -0.90
C CYS A 500 -3.75 4.30 -0.75
N LEU A 501 -4.98 4.81 -0.77
CA LEU A 501 -5.34 6.22 -0.85
C LEU A 501 -5.25 6.87 0.53
N ASN A 502 -4.43 7.90 0.71
CA ASN A 502 -4.34 8.64 1.97
C ASN A 502 -4.61 10.13 1.74
N TYR A 503 -5.70 10.63 2.31
CA TYR A 503 -6.20 11.99 2.10
C TYR A 503 -6.69 12.61 3.42
N GLY A 504 -6.93 13.91 3.38
CA GLY A 504 -7.55 14.67 4.47
C GLY A 504 -9.04 14.35 4.66
N ASN A 505 -9.76 15.28 5.27
CA ASN A 505 -11.17 15.16 5.57
C ASN A 505 -12.01 15.28 4.27
N PRO A 506 -12.80 14.25 3.90
CA PRO A 506 -13.61 14.26 2.67
C PRO A 506 -14.79 15.24 2.70
N GLU A 507 -15.07 15.85 3.84
CA GLU A 507 -16.09 16.89 3.98
C GLU A 507 -15.60 18.26 3.52
N ASP A 508 -14.28 18.49 3.46
CA ASP A 508 -13.71 19.66 2.81
C ASP A 508 -13.78 19.49 1.28
N PRO A 509 -14.48 20.40 0.56
CA PRO A 509 -14.56 20.35 -0.89
C PRO A 509 -13.21 20.36 -1.61
N GLU A 510 -12.18 21.00 -1.05
CA GLU A 510 -10.83 21.04 -1.65
C GLU A 510 -10.11 19.70 -1.50
N ALA A 511 -10.18 19.06 -0.31
CA ALA A 511 -9.61 17.72 -0.10
C ALA A 511 -10.35 16.64 -0.91
N PHE A 512 -11.69 16.73 -1.03
CA PHE A 512 -12.47 15.80 -1.85
C PHE A 512 -12.15 15.97 -3.35
N TYR A 513 -11.90 17.19 -3.82
CA TYR A 513 -11.43 17.43 -5.19
C TYR A 513 -10.08 16.75 -5.45
N GLU A 514 -9.15 16.80 -4.49
CA GLU A 514 -7.86 16.13 -4.61
C GLU A 514 -8.01 14.61 -4.73
N LEU A 515 -8.87 14.00 -3.90
CA LEU A 515 -9.21 12.57 -3.98
C LEU A 515 -9.82 12.22 -5.34
N ASP A 516 -10.88 12.93 -5.74
CA ASP A 516 -11.64 12.63 -6.95
C ASP A 516 -10.78 12.71 -8.22
N LYS A 517 -9.98 13.78 -8.34
CA LYS A 517 -9.17 14.05 -9.53
C LYS A 517 -7.92 13.19 -9.60
N SER A 518 -7.32 12.82 -8.47
CA SER A 518 -6.19 11.89 -8.48
C SER A 518 -6.60 10.47 -8.82
N VAL A 519 -7.76 10.00 -8.33
CA VAL A 519 -8.35 8.72 -8.76
C VAL A 519 -8.66 8.73 -10.26
N GLU A 520 -9.20 9.83 -10.80
CA GLU A 520 -9.43 9.98 -12.24
C GLU A 520 -8.11 9.93 -13.04
N GLY A 521 -7.04 10.54 -12.51
CA GLY A 521 -5.70 10.46 -13.08
C GLY A 521 -5.15 9.02 -13.11
N ILE A 522 -5.24 8.31 -11.99
CA ILE A 522 -4.84 6.90 -11.86
C ILE A 522 -5.61 6.03 -12.86
N ALA A 523 -6.93 6.18 -12.91
CA ALA A 523 -7.78 5.43 -13.83
C ALA A 523 -7.35 5.66 -15.29
N SER A 524 -7.13 6.91 -15.68
CA SER A 524 -6.72 7.24 -17.05
C SER A 524 -5.37 6.64 -17.45
N ALA A 525 -4.42 6.57 -16.51
CA ALA A 525 -3.12 5.94 -16.76
C ALA A 525 -3.25 4.42 -16.86
N CYS A 526 -4.01 3.79 -15.95
CA CYS A 526 -4.29 2.36 -15.92
C CYS A 526 -4.93 1.87 -17.23
N GLU A 527 -5.88 2.62 -17.79
CA GLU A 527 -6.50 2.32 -19.09
C GLU A 527 -5.48 2.31 -20.24
N ILE A 528 -4.50 3.22 -20.25
CA ILE A 528 -3.50 3.31 -21.32
C ILE A 528 -2.54 2.11 -21.32
N ILE A 529 -2.12 1.66 -20.14
CA ILE A 529 -1.20 0.53 -19.99
C ILE A 529 -1.90 -0.82 -19.76
N ASP A 530 -3.23 -0.87 -19.89
CA ASP A 530 -4.06 -2.07 -19.72
C ASP A 530 -3.79 -2.79 -18.38
N THR A 531 -3.76 -2.01 -17.30
CA THR A 531 -3.41 -2.49 -15.96
C THR A 531 -4.59 -2.27 -15.02
N PRO A 532 -5.31 -3.33 -14.58
CA PRO A 532 -6.45 -3.19 -13.70
C PRO A 532 -6.05 -2.83 -12.27
N VAL A 533 -6.92 -2.10 -11.58
CA VAL A 533 -6.92 -1.92 -10.12
C VAL A 533 -7.72 -3.07 -9.50
N ILE A 534 -7.02 -3.99 -8.84
CA ILE A 534 -7.63 -5.26 -8.38
C ILE A 534 -8.00 -5.27 -6.90
N SER A 535 -7.43 -4.36 -6.13
CA SER A 535 -7.65 -4.21 -4.68
C SER A 535 -7.21 -2.82 -4.25
N GLY A 536 -7.57 -2.43 -3.03
CA GLY A 536 -7.01 -1.22 -2.44
C GLY A 536 -7.49 -0.94 -1.03
N ASN A 537 -7.12 0.22 -0.54
CA ASN A 537 -7.50 0.75 0.77
C ASN A 537 -7.66 2.29 0.69
N VAL A 538 -8.51 2.84 1.54
CA VAL A 538 -8.69 4.29 1.67
C VAL A 538 -8.58 4.69 3.14
N SER A 539 -7.62 5.55 3.43
CA SER A 539 -7.47 6.27 4.69
C SER A 539 -7.80 7.74 4.47
N LEU A 540 -8.90 8.18 5.05
CA LEU A 540 -9.31 9.58 5.07
C LEU A 540 -9.02 10.20 6.44
N TYR A 541 -9.34 11.49 6.59
CA TYR A 541 -9.17 12.24 7.85
C TYR A 541 -7.72 12.37 8.34
N ASN A 542 -6.73 12.22 7.44
CA ASN A 542 -5.32 12.43 7.76
C ASN A 542 -4.99 13.93 7.85
N GLU A 543 -5.45 14.57 8.93
CA GLU A 543 -5.27 15.99 9.18
C GLU A 543 -4.88 16.23 10.65
N TYR A 544 -4.22 17.36 10.90
CA TYR A 544 -3.94 17.82 12.26
C TYR A 544 -4.25 19.30 12.38
N ASN A 545 -5.16 19.66 13.28
CA ASN A 545 -5.63 21.03 13.47
C ASN A 545 -6.05 21.70 12.13
N GLU A 546 -6.91 21.03 11.35
CA GLU A 546 -7.43 21.50 10.05
C GLU A 546 -6.36 21.67 8.95
N VAL A 547 -5.18 21.09 9.14
CA VAL A 547 -4.13 21.04 8.12
C VAL A 547 -3.99 19.60 7.63
N ALA A 548 -4.40 19.38 6.39
CA ALA A 548 -4.25 18.10 5.71
C ALA A 548 -2.79 17.78 5.36
N ILE A 549 -2.49 16.49 5.32
CA ILE A 549 -1.31 15.97 4.63
C ILE A 549 -1.33 16.35 3.14
N TYR A 550 -0.20 16.20 2.45
CA TYR A 550 -0.27 16.15 0.99
C TYR A 550 -1.00 14.87 0.54
N PRO A 551 -1.91 14.96 -0.45
CA PRO A 551 -2.65 13.81 -0.96
C PRO A 551 -1.66 12.74 -1.43
N SER A 552 -1.91 11.49 -1.04
CA SER A 552 -0.96 10.39 -1.19
C SER A 552 -1.66 9.11 -1.63
N PRO A 553 -2.00 8.98 -2.92
CA PRO A 553 -2.38 7.71 -3.51
C PRO A 553 -1.12 6.86 -3.69
N MET A 554 -0.90 5.89 -2.81
CA MET A 554 0.15 4.90 -3.04
C MET A 554 -0.29 3.90 -4.10
N VAL A 555 0.52 3.73 -5.15
CA VAL A 555 0.30 2.72 -6.19
C VAL A 555 1.30 1.59 -5.96
N GLY A 556 0.80 0.46 -5.48
CA GLY A 556 1.55 -0.80 -5.43
C GLY A 556 1.34 -1.56 -6.73
N MET A 557 2.40 -1.78 -7.51
CA MET A 557 2.31 -2.43 -8.82
C MET A 557 3.04 -3.76 -8.84
N VAL A 558 2.42 -4.74 -9.48
CA VAL A 558 3.00 -6.06 -9.73
C VAL A 558 3.26 -6.24 -11.22
N GLY A 559 4.44 -6.77 -11.53
CA GLY A 559 4.87 -7.11 -12.89
C GLY A 559 5.29 -8.56 -13.04
N LEU A 560 4.95 -9.16 -14.18
CA LEU A 560 5.35 -10.52 -14.54
C LEU A 560 6.62 -10.53 -15.39
N ILE A 561 7.59 -11.35 -15.00
CA ILE A 561 8.79 -11.64 -15.78
C ILE A 561 8.75 -13.12 -16.19
N ASP A 562 8.60 -13.41 -17.49
CA ASP A 562 8.45 -14.80 -17.98
C ASP A 562 9.72 -15.66 -17.81
N ASP A 563 10.90 -15.02 -17.81
CA ASP A 563 12.19 -15.67 -17.58
C ASP A 563 13.06 -14.80 -16.68
N PHE A 564 13.33 -15.25 -15.46
CA PHE A 564 14.12 -14.52 -14.47
C PHE A 564 15.54 -14.19 -14.93
N LYS A 565 16.05 -14.80 -16.01
CA LYS A 565 17.33 -14.40 -16.64
C LYS A 565 17.28 -13.03 -17.30
N LYS A 566 16.08 -12.48 -17.55
CA LYS A 566 15.85 -11.16 -18.13
C LYS A 566 15.75 -10.05 -17.08
N VAL A 567 15.82 -10.41 -15.79
CA VAL A 567 15.83 -9.44 -14.70
C VAL A 567 16.97 -8.45 -14.92
N THR A 568 16.62 -7.18 -14.99
CA THR A 568 17.54 -6.05 -15.17
C THR A 568 17.52 -5.20 -13.91
N THR A 569 18.64 -4.55 -13.60
CA THR A 569 18.81 -3.72 -12.38
C THR A 569 19.46 -2.41 -12.75
N SER A 570 19.31 -1.37 -11.91
CA SER A 570 19.85 -0.02 -12.15
C SER A 570 21.37 0.04 -12.27
N ASP A 571 22.11 -0.74 -11.47
CA ASP A 571 23.57 -0.64 -11.40
C ASP A 571 24.28 -0.93 -12.73
N PHE A 572 25.17 -0.02 -13.13
CA PHE A 572 26.12 -0.19 -14.23
C PHE A 572 26.95 -1.47 -14.03
N LYS A 573 27.15 -2.24 -15.11
CA LYS A 573 27.77 -3.58 -15.03
C LYS A 573 29.24 -3.60 -15.41
N HIS A 574 29.59 -2.95 -16.52
CA HIS A 574 30.95 -3.01 -17.06
C HIS A 574 31.44 -1.63 -17.49
N GLY A 575 32.75 -1.40 -17.33
CA GLY A 575 33.39 -0.26 -17.96
C GLY A 575 33.32 -0.36 -19.48
N GLN A 576 33.22 0.79 -20.15
CA GLN A 576 33.03 0.97 -21.59
C GLN A 576 31.61 0.67 -22.11
N ASP A 577 30.68 0.23 -21.27
CA ASP A 577 29.27 0.21 -21.67
C ASP A 577 28.83 1.64 -22.00
N LEU A 578 28.07 1.79 -23.09
CA LEU A 578 27.56 3.07 -23.56
C LEU A 578 26.34 3.47 -22.72
N ILE A 579 26.28 4.73 -22.30
CA ILE A 579 25.20 5.27 -21.48
C ILE A 579 24.24 6.05 -22.35
N TYR A 580 22.97 5.69 -22.32
CA TYR A 580 21.90 6.37 -23.04
C TYR A 580 20.83 6.89 -22.08
N VAL A 581 20.20 8.00 -22.45
CA VAL A 581 18.89 8.37 -21.94
C VAL A 581 17.85 8.21 -23.03
N LEU A 582 16.76 7.51 -22.72
CA LEU A 582 15.53 7.49 -23.50
C LEU A 582 14.59 8.57 -22.93
N GLY A 583 13.89 9.28 -23.80
CA GLY A 583 13.03 10.42 -23.49
C GLY A 583 13.75 11.77 -23.53
N GLN A 584 12.98 12.85 -23.45
CA GLN A 584 13.49 14.23 -23.53
C GLN A 584 13.37 14.92 -22.18
N THR A 585 14.38 15.71 -21.81
CA THR A 585 14.34 16.55 -20.61
C THR A 585 13.70 17.89 -20.93
N ALA A 586 12.76 18.33 -20.11
CA ALA A 586 12.20 19.68 -20.14
C ALA A 586 12.58 20.43 -18.85
N ASP A 587 12.02 21.62 -18.67
CA ASP A 587 12.24 22.43 -17.47
C ASP A 587 11.21 22.08 -16.38
N ASP A 588 10.98 20.78 -16.13
CA ASP A 588 10.01 20.31 -15.13
C ASP A 588 10.66 20.40 -13.74
N PHE A 589 10.56 21.58 -13.11
CA PHE A 589 11.15 21.87 -11.80
C PHE A 589 10.10 22.08 -10.69
N ASN A 590 8.84 22.35 -11.02
CA ASN A 590 7.79 22.47 -10.02
C ASN A 590 7.59 21.11 -9.31
N GLY A 591 7.55 21.10 -7.98
CA GLY A 591 7.43 19.89 -7.16
C GLY A 591 8.74 19.12 -6.94
N SER A 592 9.80 19.51 -7.64
CA SER A 592 11.08 18.80 -7.59
C SER A 592 11.81 18.94 -6.26
N GLU A 593 12.73 18.00 -5.99
CA GLU A 593 13.62 18.09 -4.84
C GLU A 593 14.49 19.36 -4.87
N ILE A 594 14.82 19.89 -6.05
CA ILE A 594 15.58 21.14 -6.16
C ILE A 594 14.71 22.37 -5.82
N GLN A 595 13.41 22.37 -6.15
CA GLN A 595 12.48 23.40 -5.67
C GLN A 595 12.40 23.37 -4.15
N MET A 596 12.22 22.18 -3.56
CA MET A 596 12.15 22.04 -2.11
C MET A 596 13.46 22.43 -1.42
N ALA A 597 14.61 22.18 -2.05
CA ALA A 597 15.91 22.62 -1.54
C ALA A 597 16.05 24.16 -1.50
N GLN A 598 15.57 24.86 -2.52
CA GLN A 598 15.78 26.31 -2.65
C GLN A 598 14.65 27.16 -2.04
N MET A 599 13.40 26.70 -2.16
CA MET A 599 12.22 27.46 -1.70
C MET A 599 11.66 26.96 -0.37
N LYS A 600 11.86 25.69 -0.01
CA LYS A 600 11.20 25.03 1.14
C LYS A 600 9.67 25.14 1.11
N LYS A 601 9.10 25.29 -0.09
CA LYS A 601 7.67 25.44 -0.33
C LYS A 601 7.34 24.90 -1.71
N LEU A 602 6.26 24.13 -1.79
CA LEU A 602 5.67 23.71 -3.06
C LEU A 602 4.90 24.85 -3.71
N LYS A 603 5.13 25.05 -5.01
CA LYS A 603 4.44 26.06 -5.81
C LYS A 603 4.47 25.73 -7.30
N GLY A 604 3.42 26.09 -8.03
CA GLY A 604 3.32 25.97 -9.47
C GLY A 604 2.35 24.88 -9.91
N ASP A 605 2.38 24.57 -11.20
CA ASP A 605 1.60 23.48 -11.81
C ASP A 605 2.54 22.45 -12.48
N LEU A 606 2.02 21.26 -12.77
CA LEU A 606 2.72 20.20 -13.47
C LEU A 606 2.51 20.30 -14.98
N ARG A 607 3.53 19.89 -15.74
CA ARG A 607 3.39 19.68 -17.17
C ARG A 607 2.48 18.47 -17.43
N PRO A 608 1.49 18.55 -18.33
CA PRO A 608 0.68 17.39 -18.71
C PRO A 608 1.54 16.25 -19.24
N LEU A 609 1.24 15.03 -18.79
CA LEU A 609 1.93 13.82 -19.21
C LEU A 609 1.35 13.28 -20.54
N ASP A 610 2.20 12.99 -21.52
CA ASP A 610 1.78 12.26 -22.72
C ASP A 610 1.87 10.75 -22.43
N LEU A 611 0.75 10.17 -22.01
CA LEU A 611 0.66 8.75 -21.64
C LEU A 611 0.98 7.81 -22.81
N ASN A 612 0.73 8.22 -24.06
CA ASN A 612 1.06 7.39 -25.21
C ASN A 612 2.57 7.38 -25.49
N GLN A 613 3.23 8.52 -25.31
CA GLN A 613 4.68 8.62 -25.39
C GLN A 613 5.36 7.81 -24.27
N GLU A 614 4.88 7.93 -23.03
CA GLU A 614 5.33 7.12 -21.89
C GLU A 614 5.22 5.62 -22.21
N LYS A 615 4.03 5.16 -22.61
CA LYS A 615 3.79 3.76 -22.98
C LYS A 615 4.74 3.29 -24.08
N LEU A 616 4.98 4.11 -25.10
CA LEU A 616 5.92 3.79 -26.18
C LEU A 616 7.33 3.57 -25.63
N HIS A 617 7.81 4.45 -24.73
CA HIS A 617 9.14 4.29 -24.13
C HIS A 617 9.22 3.01 -23.30
N GLN A 618 8.21 2.73 -22.48
CA GLN A 618 8.13 1.48 -21.71
C GLN A 618 8.15 0.23 -22.61
N ASP A 619 7.36 0.24 -23.69
CA ASP A 619 7.32 -0.86 -24.66
C ASP A 619 8.68 -1.07 -25.35
N LEU A 620 9.41 0.00 -25.68
CA LEU A 620 10.74 -0.08 -26.29
C LEU A 620 11.78 -0.63 -25.31
N ILE A 621 11.78 -0.17 -24.05
CA ILE A 621 12.68 -0.68 -23.00
C ILE A 621 12.44 -2.15 -22.74
N ARG A 622 11.17 -2.56 -22.56
CA ARG A 622 10.81 -3.96 -22.35
C ARG A 622 11.24 -4.83 -23.53
N GLN A 623 11.10 -4.34 -24.77
CA GLN A 623 11.61 -5.04 -25.96
C GLN A 623 13.13 -5.17 -25.95
N ALA A 624 13.86 -4.10 -25.60
CA ALA A 624 15.32 -4.11 -25.52
C ALA A 624 15.85 -5.10 -24.47
N ILE A 625 15.21 -5.15 -23.29
CA ILE A 625 15.52 -6.12 -22.23
C ILE A 625 15.26 -7.55 -22.73
N ASN A 626 14.10 -7.79 -23.35
CA ASN A 626 13.74 -9.11 -23.88
C ASN A 626 14.71 -9.62 -24.96
N GLN A 627 15.32 -8.70 -25.72
CA GLN A 627 16.35 -9.02 -26.72
C GLN A 627 17.77 -9.12 -26.12
N GLY A 628 17.95 -8.86 -24.82
CA GLY A 628 19.25 -8.90 -24.14
C GLY A 628 20.20 -7.76 -24.49
N LEU A 629 19.66 -6.64 -25.00
CA LEU A 629 20.45 -5.49 -25.46
C LEU A 629 20.95 -4.63 -24.30
N LEU A 630 20.16 -4.50 -23.23
CA LEU A 630 20.50 -3.68 -22.07
C LEU A 630 21.37 -4.44 -21.06
N LYS A 631 22.31 -3.73 -20.41
CA LYS A 631 23.13 -4.24 -19.30
C LYS A 631 22.64 -3.73 -17.95
N SER A 632 22.13 -2.51 -17.93
CA SER A 632 21.39 -1.92 -16.81
C SER A 632 20.29 -1.02 -17.33
N CYS A 633 19.28 -0.80 -16.51
CA CYS A 633 18.16 0.09 -16.78
C CYS A 633 17.69 0.66 -15.44
N HIS A 634 17.52 1.98 -15.40
CA HIS A 634 17.04 2.73 -14.25
C HIS A 634 16.04 3.78 -14.76
N ASP A 635 14.97 4.01 -14.02
CA ASP A 635 14.08 5.14 -14.28
C ASP A 635 14.76 6.48 -13.92
N LEU A 636 14.12 7.60 -14.26
CA LEU A 636 14.52 8.92 -13.76
C LEU A 636 13.36 9.51 -12.98
N SER A 637 13.55 9.67 -11.68
CA SER A 637 12.61 10.33 -10.77
C SER A 637 13.28 11.45 -9.98
N GLU A 638 13.28 11.41 -8.64
CA GLU A 638 13.74 12.50 -7.78
C GLU A 638 15.20 12.90 -8.04
N GLY A 639 15.43 14.21 -8.18
CA GLY A 639 16.75 14.78 -8.43
C GLY A 639 17.28 14.63 -9.86
N GLY A 640 16.53 13.98 -10.75
CA GLY A 640 16.77 13.95 -12.19
C GLY A 640 18.03 13.17 -12.61
N LEU A 641 18.53 13.50 -13.81
CA LEU A 641 19.60 12.73 -14.46
C LEU A 641 20.90 12.64 -13.65
N ALA A 642 21.27 13.71 -12.94
CA ALA A 642 22.49 13.70 -12.12
C ALA A 642 22.43 12.67 -10.98
N VAL A 643 21.25 12.50 -10.37
CA VAL A 643 21.02 11.51 -9.31
C VAL A 643 20.96 10.11 -9.90
N ALA A 644 20.16 9.87 -10.94
CA ALA A 644 20.04 8.56 -11.58
C ALA A 644 21.40 8.00 -12.07
N LEU A 645 22.26 8.85 -12.66
CA LEU A 645 23.63 8.49 -13.04
C LEU A 645 24.48 8.09 -11.83
N SER A 646 24.32 8.80 -10.72
CA SER A 646 25.08 8.54 -9.48
C SER A 646 24.65 7.21 -8.86
N GLU A 647 23.35 6.99 -8.73
CA GLU A 647 22.78 5.78 -8.13
C GLU A 647 23.16 4.54 -8.94
N SER A 648 23.05 4.62 -10.28
CA SER A 648 23.48 3.54 -11.19
C SER A 648 24.98 3.23 -11.08
N ALA A 649 25.81 4.19 -10.69
CA ALA A 649 27.25 3.97 -10.53
C ALA A 649 27.64 3.36 -9.17
N PHE A 650 26.77 3.49 -8.14
CA PHE A 650 27.14 3.17 -6.77
C PHE A 650 27.27 1.68 -6.48
N GLY A 651 26.40 0.80 -6.97
CA GLY A 651 26.38 -0.60 -6.53
C GLY A 651 27.67 -1.36 -6.86
N ASN A 652 28.28 -1.08 -8.01
CA ASN A 652 29.51 -1.73 -8.49
C ASN A 652 30.77 -0.85 -8.39
N ASP A 653 30.70 0.29 -7.71
CA ASP A 653 31.82 1.22 -7.51
C ASP A 653 32.49 1.66 -8.84
N LEU A 654 31.68 1.81 -9.89
CA LEU A 654 32.09 2.31 -11.21
C LEU A 654 31.97 3.84 -11.25
N GLY A 655 32.52 4.45 -12.31
CA GLY A 655 32.29 5.85 -12.63
C GLY A 655 31.66 6.02 -14.00
N PHE A 656 31.63 7.25 -14.51
CA PHE A 656 31.10 7.55 -15.83
C PHE A 656 31.68 8.87 -16.36
N GLU A 657 31.72 8.97 -17.67
CA GLU A 657 32.02 10.20 -18.39
C GLU A 657 30.94 10.43 -19.43
N ILE A 658 30.20 11.54 -19.26
CA ILE A 658 29.10 11.91 -20.14
C ILE A 658 29.19 13.36 -20.62
N GLU A 659 28.66 13.60 -21.82
CA GLU A 659 28.47 14.89 -22.44
C GLU A 659 27.02 15.00 -22.91
N THR A 660 26.37 16.12 -22.62
CA THR A 660 24.97 16.37 -22.99
C THR A 660 24.73 17.83 -23.33
N LYS A 661 23.69 18.07 -24.13
CA LYS A 661 23.21 19.42 -24.45
C LYS A 661 22.36 20.05 -23.34
N LEU A 662 22.03 19.30 -22.29
CA LEU A 662 21.32 19.84 -21.13
C LEU A 662 22.16 20.93 -20.45
N THR A 663 21.48 21.91 -19.88
CA THR A 663 22.09 22.92 -18.99
C THR A 663 22.33 22.34 -17.60
N SER A 664 23.15 23.01 -16.78
CA SER A 664 23.39 22.62 -15.40
C SER A 664 22.11 22.53 -14.57
N LYS A 665 21.09 23.36 -14.86
CA LYS A 665 19.78 23.27 -14.19
C LYS A 665 19.00 22.02 -14.60
N GLN A 666 18.97 21.70 -15.89
CA GLN A 666 18.21 20.57 -16.44
C GLN A 666 18.72 19.20 -15.97
N MET A 667 19.97 19.12 -15.51
CA MET A 667 20.50 17.93 -14.86
C MET A 667 19.70 17.51 -13.60
N PHE A 668 18.95 18.44 -13.00
CA PHE A 668 18.10 18.24 -11.83
C PHE A 668 16.60 18.32 -12.14
N SER A 669 16.21 18.36 -13.42
CA SER A 669 14.80 18.31 -13.78
C SER A 669 14.26 16.89 -13.62
N GLU A 670 13.07 16.79 -13.02
CA GLU A 670 12.35 15.55 -12.76
C GLU A 670 11.28 15.31 -13.86
N THR A 671 11.65 15.59 -15.12
CA THR A 671 10.82 15.25 -16.28
C THR A 671 10.54 13.74 -16.34
N GLN A 672 9.28 13.41 -16.55
CA GLN A 672 8.73 12.04 -16.63
C GLN A 672 9.11 11.34 -17.95
N SER A 673 8.74 10.07 -18.13
CA SER A 673 8.93 9.32 -19.39
C SER A 673 10.38 9.09 -19.81
N ARG A 674 11.30 9.00 -18.85
CA ARG A 674 12.73 8.78 -19.13
C ARG A 674 13.28 7.53 -18.47
N PHE A 675 14.24 6.93 -19.17
CA PHE A 675 15.04 5.80 -18.70
C PHE A 675 16.51 6.06 -18.95
N LEU A 676 17.34 5.74 -17.97
CA LEU A 676 18.79 5.67 -18.07
C LEU A 676 19.18 4.21 -18.32
N VAL A 677 19.84 3.94 -19.45
CA VAL A 677 20.21 2.57 -19.82
C VAL A 677 21.67 2.46 -20.19
N THR A 678 22.23 1.26 -20.00
CA THR A 678 23.55 0.92 -20.52
C THR A 678 23.49 -0.18 -21.56
N VAL A 679 24.29 -0.04 -22.62
CA VAL A 679 24.35 -0.95 -23.76
C VAL A 679 25.81 -1.29 -24.04
N ALA A 680 26.11 -2.57 -24.26
CA ALA A 680 27.48 -2.94 -24.66
C ALA A 680 27.81 -2.35 -26.05
N PRO A 681 29.04 -1.91 -26.34
CA PRO A 681 29.39 -1.29 -27.61
C PRO A 681 29.03 -2.12 -28.85
N LYS A 682 29.12 -3.45 -28.75
CA LYS A 682 28.74 -4.38 -29.84
C LYS A 682 27.23 -4.39 -30.14
N ASP A 683 26.40 -4.01 -29.18
CA ASP A 683 24.94 -4.06 -29.24
C ASP A 683 24.35 -2.67 -29.62
N GLN A 684 25.21 -1.64 -29.76
CA GLN A 684 24.83 -0.24 -30.06
C GLN A 684 23.87 -0.14 -31.25
N MET A 685 24.28 -0.62 -32.43
CA MET A 685 23.46 -0.50 -33.64
C MET A 685 22.12 -1.22 -33.49
N ALA A 686 22.07 -2.35 -32.77
CA ALA A 686 20.83 -3.08 -32.56
C ALA A 686 19.87 -2.29 -31.67
N PHE A 687 20.38 -1.68 -30.60
CA PHE A 687 19.60 -0.81 -29.70
C PHE A 687 19.09 0.44 -30.41
N GLU A 688 19.95 1.17 -31.12
CA GLU A 688 19.56 2.41 -31.82
C GLU A 688 18.53 2.14 -32.94
N ASN A 689 18.63 1.00 -33.64
CA ASN A 689 17.64 0.60 -34.65
C ASN A 689 16.28 0.20 -34.04
N LEU A 690 16.27 -0.33 -32.82
CA LEU A 690 15.03 -0.66 -32.11
C LEU A 690 14.32 0.61 -31.63
N VAL A 691 15.06 1.53 -31.02
CA VAL A 691 14.51 2.74 -30.39
C VAL A 691 14.19 3.84 -31.40
N GLN A 692 15.05 4.00 -32.42
CA GLN A 692 14.94 4.92 -33.58
C GLN A 692 14.94 6.43 -33.28
N ARG A 693 14.30 6.89 -32.20
CA ARG A 693 14.13 8.30 -31.85
C ARG A 693 14.05 8.50 -30.34
N ASP A 694 14.01 9.77 -29.91
CA ASP A 694 13.83 10.16 -28.52
C ASP A 694 14.88 9.55 -27.58
N PHE A 695 16.11 9.37 -28.05
CA PHE A 695 17.25 8.96 -27.22
C PHE A 695 18.46 9.87 -27.41
N GLU A 696 19.32 9.93 -26.41
CA GLU A 696 20.62 10.58 -26.44
C GLU A 696 21.70 9.61 -25.96
N LEU A 697 22.75 9.41 -26.77
CA LEU A 697 23.98 8.78 -26.31
C LEU A 697 24.76 9.80 -25.49
N LEU A 698 24.81 9.60 -24.18
CA LEU A 698 25.45 10.52 -23.24
C LEU A 698 26.97 10.30 -23.17
N GLY A 699 27.43 9.06 -23.27
CA GLY A 699 28.84 8.73 -23.07
C GLY A 699 29.04 7.28 -22.67
N PHE A 700 29.90 7.03 -21.68
CA PHE A 700 30.28 5.67 -21.30
C PHE A 700 30.53 5.50 -19.79
N VAL A 701 30.36 4.26 -19.33
CA VAL A 701 30.71 3.83 -17.98
C VAL A 701 32.22 3.73 -17.86
N SER A 702 32.79 4.33 -16.81
CA SER A 702 34.23 4.31 -16.54
C SER A 702 34.56 3.26 -15.48
N SER A 703 35.68 2.55 -15.65
CA SER A 703 36.23 1.68 -14.60
C SER A 703 36.91 2.46 -13.47
N GLN A 704 37.16 3.76 -13.66
CA GLN A 704 37.63 4.64 -12.60
C GLN A 704 36.43 5.22 -11.87
N ASN A 705 36.45 5.23 -10.53
CA ASN A 705 35.38 5.77 -9.69
C ASN A 705 35.42 7.32 -9.65
N ILE A 706 35.24 7.90 -10.84
CA ILE A 706 35.20 9.33 -11.12
C ILE A 706 33.91 9.59 -11.88
N PHE A 707 33.14 10.58 -11.44
CA PHE A 707 31.94 11.00 -12.16
C PHE A 707 32.25 12.31 -12.87
N LYS A 708 32.13 12.30 -14.20
CA LYS A 708 32.41 13.47 -15.04
C LYS A 708 31.20 13.78 -15.91
N ILE A 709 30.73 15.01 -15.81
CA ILE A 709 29.58 15.53 -16.56
C ILE A 709 30.01 16.80 -17.28
N THR A 710 29.79 16.83 -18.60
CA THR A 710 29.87 18.02 -19.44
C THR A 710 28.47 18.39 -19.88
N THR A 711 27.97 19.53 -19.40
CA THR A 711 26.71 20.15 -19.82
C THR A 711 26.97 21.22 -20.87
N ALA A 712 25.91 21.84 -21.41
CA ALA A 712 26.05 22.97 -22.35
C ALA A 712 26.74 24.21 -21.75
N ASP A 713 26.77 24.34 -20.42
CA ASP A 713 27.23 25.52 -19.70
C ASP A 713 28.32 25.24 -18.64
N ALA A 714 28.64 23.98 -18.36
CA ALA A 714 29.61 23.61 -17.34
C ALA A 714 30.30 22.26 -17.63
N THR A 715 31.47 22.06 -17.03
CA THR A 715 32.10 20.74 -16.93
C THR A 715 32.52 20.51 -15.50
N VAL A 716 32.07 19.39 -14.92
CA VAL A 716 32.33 19.05 -13.52
C VAL A 716 32.89 17.64 -13.42
N GLN A 717 33.81 17.47 -12.47
CA GLN A 717 34.30 16.17 -12.06
C GLN A 717 34.21 16.05 -10.54
N ILE A 718 33.62 14.96 -10.06
CA ILE A 718 33.59 14.61 -8.64
C ILE A 718 34.15 13.21 -8.40
N ASN A 719 34.64 12.99 -7.17
CA ASN A 719 35.08 11.68 -6.72
C ASN A 719 33.83 10.85 -6.38
N GLY A 720 33.62 9.73 -7.07
CA GLY A 720 32.40 8.95 -6.90
C GLY A 720 32.31 8.26 -5.53
N GLN A 721 33.45 7.92 -4.91
CA GLN A 721 33.47 7.39 -3.54
C GLN A 721 32.98 8.43 -2.52
N ALA A 722 33.37 9.70 -2.69
CA ALA A 722 32.88 10.79 -1.84
C ALA A 722 31.38 11.05 -2.06
N ALA A 723 30.92 11.00 -3.32
CA ALA A 723 29.50 11.10 -3.66
C ALA A 723 28.68 9.96 -3.01
N LYS A 724 29.15 8.71 -3.14
CA LYS A 724 28.55 7.53 -2.52
C LYS A 724 28.50 7.65 -1.00
N SER A 725 29.55 8.17 -0.35
CA SER A 725 29.58 8.39 1.10
C SER A 725 28.50 9.40 1.51
N ASN A 726 28.43 10.54 0.82
CA ASN A 726 27.42 11.57 1.09
C ASN A 726 25.99 11.03 0.96
N TRP A 727 25.71 10.27 -0.10
CA TRP A 727 24.40 9.66 -0.34
C TRP A 727 24.07 8.57 0.68
N LYS A 728 25.02 7.69 0.98
CA LYS A 728 24.82 6.53 1.87
C LYS A 728 24.69 6.92 3.33
N GLU A 729 25.44 7.93 3.78
CA GLU A 729 25.56 8.28 5.19
C GLU A 729 24.63 9.42 5.61
N ALA A 730 24.00 10.14 4.68
CA ALA A 730 23.16 11.30 4.99
C ALA A 730 22.09 11.00 6.04
N ILE A 731 21.26 9.97 5.83
CA ILE A 731 20.21 9.59 6.78
C ILE A 731 20.82 9.12 8.10
N ALA A 732 21.85 8.28 8.07
CA ALA A 732 22.51 7.80 9.29
C ALA A 732 23.09 8.96 10.13
N CYS A 733 23.58 10.03 9.50
CA CYS A 733 24.04 11.23 10.18
C CYS A 733 22.89 12.05 10.74
N LEU A 734 21.76 12.15 10.05
CA LEU A 734 20.55 12.81 10.56
C LEU A 734 19.90 12.05 11.72
N MET A 735 20.02 10.73 11.76
CA MET A 735 19.42 9.90 12.81
C MET A 735 20.25 9.86 14.11
N LYS A 736 21.53 10.26 14.05
CA LYS A 736 22.35 10.51 15.25
C LYS A 736 21.92 11.82 15.93
#